data_AF-A0A5N6UTL6-F1
#
_entry.id   AF-A0A5N6UTL6-F1
#
_cell.length_a   1.000
_cell.length_b   1.000
_cell.length_c   1.000
_cell.angle_alpha   90.00
_cell.angle_beta   90.00
_cell.angle_gamma   90.00
#
_symmetry.space_group_name_H-M   'P 1'
#
loop_
_entity.id
_entity.type
_entity.pdbx_description
1 polymer ?
#
loop_
_entity_poly.entity_id
_entity_poly.type
_entity_poly.pdbx_seq_one_letter_code
_entity_poly.pdbx_strand_id
1 'polypeptide(L)'
;MSHGLVEKASKETVSFTSGGYLAPPPPREADLESQRRPSTLHDSVELERINTSRLQQQLTVGSNRSRTPREQWLPMGAGKDYPPPLPDAEEYVVEFEGSEDPMHPQNWPMGRRVLIGSLLTFCALVTAYVSAIFATASEGVMKEFGFGKEVAALGTTLYVLGFSAGPTIWAPASELIGRRWPMLIGMFGFDIFTIACATAKDTQTIMLTRFFSGFCAASVIALVPASLSDLFNNHHRGIAIAVYTMSVFTGPFTAPFIGGFTAESYLGWRWTLYIPAFVGFFSLILMALFAQETYAPVVLMQKAAILRRQTRNWGIHARQDEHEIDFRELVTKNLARPFLILFTEPIAFLLTLYMSFIYGLAYALLSAYPIVFQGTYGMTGGVSGLPFIGLIIGEISGSSFVLSLQKSYSRKLEANSNVPVPEWRLPPCIIGGIAFAGGLFWFGWTGWNPSIHWMVPTAAGVMVGFGITSIFMQGFNYLLDSYLNLRTPAHSLDIPTTQLEDFKFWVQYAAATYCPNNYVAKDGEKPNCSVGNCPDVEAADTTIKLSFSDDTITDTAGFVAVDNTNKAIVVAFRGSYSVRNWVTDATFPQTDPGLCKGCRAELGFWTAWKVVRDRIIKTLDELKPEHSDYKIVVVGHSLGAAIASLAAADLRTKNYDAILYAYAAPRVANKALAEFITNQGNNYRFTHNDDPVPKLPLLTMGYVHISPEYYITAPDNTTVTDNQVTVLDGYVNFEGNTGTSGGLPDLLAFHSHVWYFIHADACKGPGLPFR
;
A
#
# COMPACT_ATOMS: atom_id res chain seq x y z
N MET A 1 -21.89 68.93 31.15
CA MET A 1 -21.23 69.87 30.22
C MET A 1 -21.64 69.43 28.82
N SER A 2 -22.77 69.94 28.32
CA SER A 2 -22.90 71.14 27.48
C SER A 2 -22.40 70.90 26.05
N HIS A 3 -23.36 70.70 25.12
CA HIS A 3 -23.66 71.60 23.98
C HIS A 3 -22.67 71.47 22.80
N GLY A 4 -23.04 71.42 21.52
CA GLY A 4 -24.31 71.59 20.79
C GLY A 4 -24.12 71.07 19.34
N LEU A 5 -25.16 70.51 18.70
CA LEU A 5 -26.15 71.16 17.81
C LEU A 5 -25.59 71.43 16.39
N VAL A 6 -26.07 70.70 15.35
CA VAL A 6 -27.13 71.10 14.35
C VAL A 6 -26.47 71.81 13.15
N GLU A 7 -26.67 71.53 11.86
CA GLU A 7 -27.81 71.27 10.95
C GLU A 7 -27.16 70.83 9.60
N LYS A 8 -27.73 70.11 8.63
CA LYS A 8 -28.87 70.48 7.77
C LYS A 8 -29.10 69.34 6.76
N ALA A 9 -30.37 69.08 6.44
CA ALA A 9 -30.82 68.12 5.44
C ALA A 9 -31.11 68.81 4.09
N SER A 10 -30.90 68.12 2.96
CA SER A 10 -31.86 68.10 1.83
C SER A 10 -31.50 67.06 0.75
N LYS A 11 -32.46 66.16 0.53
CA LYS A 11 -32.88 65.40 -0.67
C LYS A 11 -32.08 65.57 -1.99
N GLU A 12 -31.77 64.44 -2.64
CA GLU A 12 -32.23 64.14 -4.01
C GLU A 12 -32.01 62.66 -4.43
N THR A 13 -33.13 62.06 -4.86
CA THR A 13 -33.43 61.06 -5.90
C THR A 13 -32.41 60.01 -6.40
N VAL A 14 -32.94 58.79 -6.54
CA VAL A 14 -32.38 57.53 -7.08
C VAL A 14 -31.89 57.62 -8.53
N SER A 15 -30.74 57.00 -8.83
CA SER A 15 -30.49 56.35 -10.13
C SER A 15 -29.58 55.12 -9.97
N PHE A 16 -30.10 53.94 -10.36
CA PHE A 16 -29.34 52.71 -10.57
C PHE A 16 -28.48 52.84 -11.84
N THR A 17 -27.18 52.60 -11.74
CA THR A 17 -26.34 52.21 -12.89
C THR A 17 -25.32 51.16 -12.45
N SER A 18 -25.29 50.08 -13.22
CA SER A 18 -24.40 48.92 -13.18
C SER A 18 -22.91 49.29 -13.19
N GLY A 19 -22.18 48.87 -12.17
CA GLY A 19 -20.71 48.85 -12.16
C GLY A 19 -20.22 47.42 -11.97
N GLY A 20 -19.56 46.89 -13.00
CA GLY A 20 -19.00 45.53 -13.00
C GLY A 20 -17.89 45.36 -11.96
N TYR A 21 -17.91 44.25 -11.24
CA TYR A 21 -16.80 43.79 -10.43
C TYR A 21 -15.69 43.29 -11.37
N LEU A 22 -14.66 44.11 -11.55
CA LEU A 22 -13.39 43.73 -12.15
C LEU A 22 -12.72 42.67 -11.26
N ALA A 23 -12.41 41.51 -11.84
CA ALA A 23 -11.54 40.50 -11.24
C ALA A 23 -10.16 41.11 -10.96
N PRO A 24 -9.48 40.71 -9.87
CA PRO A 24 -8.09 41.12 -9.65
C PRO A 24 -7.21 40.60 -10.79
N PRO A 25 -6.18 41.36 -11.21
CA PRO A 25 -5.29 40.93 -12.29
C PRO A 25 -4.52 39.67 -11.88
N PRO A 26 -4.18 38.79 -12.85
CA PRO A 26 -3.38 37.60 -12.58
C PRO A 26 -1.99 38.01 -12.04
N PRO A 27 -1.34 37.18 -11.20
CA PRO A 27 0.02 37.42 -10.75
C PRO A 27 0.98 37.54 -11.93
N ARG A 28 2.00 38.40 -11.83
CA ARG A 28 3.05 38.53 -12.85
C ARG A 28 3.89 37.26 -12.89
N GLU A 29 4.30 36.81 -14.08
CA GLU A 29 5.15 35.61 -14.30
C GLU A 29 6.41 35.56 -13.41
N ALA A 30 6.96 36.72 -13.04
CA ALA A 30 8.13 36.81 -12.16
C ALA A 30 7.87 36.35 -10.70
N ASP A 31 6.61 36.38 -10.23
CA ASP A 31 6.25 35.89 -8.89
C ASP A 31 6.05 34.36 -8.89
N LEU A 32 5.75 33.75 -10.06
CA LEU A 32 5.58 32.30 -10.25
C LEU A 32 6.92 31.56 -10.38
N GLU A 33 7.97 32.23 -10.88
CA GLU A 33 9.32 31.66 -10.92
C GLU A 33 10.00 31.56 -9.55
N SER A 34 9.69 32.45 -8.60
CA SER A 34 10.28 32.39 -7.25
C SER A 34 9.76 31.23 -6.38
N GLN A 35 8.68 30.56 -6.79
CA GLN A 35 8.09 29.41 -6.09
C GLN A 35 8.48 28.05 -6.69
N ARG A 36 9.10 28.00 -7.88
CA ARG A 36 9.65 26.76 -8.43
C ARG A 36 11.06 26.52 -7.88
N ARG A 37 11.13 25.98 -6.66
CA ARG A 37 12.36 25.31 -6.22
C ARG A 37 12.56 24.06 -7.10
N PRO A 38 13.76 23.78 -7.60
CA PRO A 38 14.05 22.49 -8.22
C PRO A 38 13.82 21.39 -7.18
N SER A 39 12.90 20.47 -7.46
CA SER A 39 12.61 19.33 -6.58
C SER A 39 13.88 18.53 -6.37
N THR A 40 14.34 18.45 -5.13
CA THR A 40 15.50 17.62 -4.79
C THR A 40 15.09 16.14 -4.80
N LEU A 41 16.04 15.22 -4.92
CA LEU A 41 15.79 13.76 -4.78
C LEU A 41 15.07 13.42 -3.45
N HIS A 42 15.19 14.29 -2.45
CA HIS A 42 14.47 14.18 -1.18
C HIS A 42 12.97 14.45 -1.35
N ASP A 43 12.60 15.48 -2.12
CA ASP A 43 11.20 15.84 -2.37
C ASP A 43 10.45 14.77 -3.18
N SER A 44 11.13 14.10 -4.12
CA SER A 44 10.54 13.00 -4.89
C SER A 44 10.25 11.76 -4.03
N VAL A 45 11.12 11.43 -3.08
CA VAL A 45 10.93 10.30 -2.16
C VAL A 45 9.80 10.56 -1.16
N GLU A 46 9.63 11.82 -0.74
CA GLU A 46 8.54 12.20 0.16
C GLU A 46 7.17 12.23 -0.55
N LEU A 47 7.12 12.74 -1.78
CA LEU A 47 5.92 12.66 -2.63
C LEU A 47 5.51 11.20 -2.91
N GLU A 48 6.48 10.33 -3.19
CA GLU A 48 6.23 8.90 -3.38
C GLU A 48 5.66 8.26 -2.10
N ARG A 49 6.10 8.67 -0.91
CA ARG A 49 5.56 8.21 0.38
C ARG A 49 4.16 8.71 0.69
N ILE A 50 3.86 9.96 0.36
CA ILE A 50 2.50 10.52 0.45
C ILE A 50 1.57 9.69 -0.43
N ASN A 51 2.03 9.34 -1.65
CA ASN A 51 1.30 8.47 -2.56
C ASN A 51 1.19 7.02 -2.07
N THR A 52 2.22 6.44 -1.44
CA THR A 52 2.14 5.10 -0.84
C THR A 52 1.15 5.07 0.33
N SER A 53 1.15 6.11 1.17
CA SER A 53 0.19 6.26 2.26
C SER A 53 -1.24 6.39 1.72
N ARG A 54 -1.42 7.14 0.62
CA ARG A 54 -2.68 7.27 -0.14
C ARG A 54 -3.17 5.92 -0.68
N LEU A 55 -2.27 5.13 -1.28
CA LEU A 55 -2.60 3.82 -1.86
C LEU A 55 -2.92 2.78 -0.80
N GLN A 56 -2.11 2.71 0.26
CA GLN A 56 -2.38 1.83 1.38
C GLN A 56 -3.74 2.16 2.01
N GLN A 57 -4.06 3.44 2.15
CA GLN A 57 -5.35 3.90 2.66
C GLN A 57 -6.55 3.51 1.77
N GLN A 58 -6.46 3.71 0.45
CA GLN A 58 -7.52 3.29 -0.49
C GLN A 58 -7.75 1.77 -0.43
N LEU A 59 -6.68 0.99 -0.30
CA LEU A 59 -6.73 -0.47 -0.25
C LEU A 59 -7.28 -1.03 1.08
N THR A 60 -7.10 -0.32 2.20
CA THR A 60 -7.48 -0.82 3.52
C THR A 60 -8.82 -0.29 4.03
N VAL A 61 -9.29 0.88 3.57
CA VAL A 61 -10.47 1.56 4.15
C VAL A 61 -11.59 1.86 3.14
N GLY A 62 -11.31 1.84 1.84
CA GLY A 62 -12.27 2.23 0.80
C GLY A 62 -13.31 1.15 0.47
N SER A 63 -14.58 1.48 0.74
CA SER A 63 -15.76 0.90 0.09
C SER A 63 -16.16 1.79 -1.09
N ASN A 64 -15.97 1.32 -2.33
CA ASN A 64 -16.51 1.99 -3.52
C ASN A 64 -17.99 1.62 -3.69
N ARG A 65 -18.86 2.12 -2.81
CA ARG A 65 -20.30 2.13 -3.13
C ARG A 65 -20.53 3.16 -4.22
N SER A 66 -21.23 2.75 -5.28
CA SER A 66 -21.68 3.68 -6.31
C SER A 66 -22.50 4.79 -5.66
N ARG A 67 -22.25 6.04 -6.07
CA ARG A 67 -22.97 7.21 -5.55
C ARG A 67 -24.47 6.96 -5.67
N THR A 68 -25.17 6.96 -4.54
CA THR A 68 -26.62 6.75 -4.49
C THR A 68 -27.32 7.65 -5.53
N PRO A 69 -28.21 7.13 -6.38
CA PRO A 69 -28.92 7.92 -7.37
C PRO A 69 -29.65 9.10 -6.73
N ARG A 70 -29.74 10.23 -7.44
CA ARG A 70 -30.29 11.48 -6.89
C ARG A 70 -31.74 11.32 -6.42
N GLU A 71 -32.50 10.40 -7.00
CA GLU A 71 -33.89 10.13 -6.58
C GLU A 71 -33.99 9.48 -5.18
N GLN A 72 -32.90 8.89 -4.69
CA GLN A 72 -32.85 8.18 -3.40
C GLN A 72 -32.20 9.03 -2.30
N TRP A 73 -31.84 10.29 -2.59
CA TRP A 73 -31.26 11.18 -1.58
C TRP A 73 -32.31 11.58 -0.55
N LEU A 74 -31.88 11.66 0.72
CA LEU A 74 -32.74 12.19 1.78
C LEU A 74 -33.02 13.68 1.51
N PRO A 75 -34.25 14.17 1.71
CA PRO A 75 -34.56 15.58 1.49
C PRO A 75 -33.82 16.47 2.49
N MET A 76 -33.35 17.64 2.06
CA MET A 76 -32.67 18.63 2.93
C MET A 76 -33.60 19.22 4.01
N GLY A 77 -34.91 19.00 3.90
CA GLY A 77 -35.93 19.53 4.80
C GLY A 77 -36.32 20.99 4.48
N ALA A 78 -37.50 21.40 4.97
CA ALA A 78 -38.04 22.75 4.79
C ALA A 78 -38.18 23.23 3.33
N GLY A 79 -38.42 22.31 2.39
CA GLY A 79 -38.58 22.63 0.96
C GLY A 79 -37.31 23.15 0.28
N LYS A 80 -36.13 22.93 0.87
CA LYS A 80 -34.86 23.36 0.32
C LYS A 80 -34.37 22.38 -0.75
N ASP A 81 -33.93 22.91 -1.87
CA ASP A 81 -33.22 22.14 -2.90
C ASP A 81 -31.82 21.73 -2.44
N TYR A 82 -31.27 20.71 -3.09
CA TYR A 82 -29.88 20.29 -2.87
C TYR A 82 -28.90 21.36 -3.37
N PRO A 83 -27.80 21.60 -2.65
CA PRO A 83 -26.75 22.49 -3.14
C PRO A 83 -26.16 21.95 -4.46
N PRO A 84 -25.67 22.83 -5.35
CA PRO A 84 -24.97 22.40 -6.55
C PRO A 84 -23.73 21.58 -6.16
N PRO A 85 -23.32 20.61 -7.01
CA PRO A 85 -22.06 19.91 -6.81
C PRO A 85 -20.88 20.89 -6.83
N LEU A 86 -19.81 20.56 -6.12
CA LEU A 86 -18.58 21.36 -6.13
C LEU A 86 -18.02 21.42 -7.57
N PRO A 87 -17.58 22.60 -8.06
CA PRO A 87 -17.08 22.77 -9.44
C PRO A 87 -15.88 21.88 -9.76
N ASP A 88 -14.98 21.73 -8.79
CA ASP A 88 -13.91 20.72 -8.74
C ASP A 88 -13.83 20.23 -7.28
N ALA A 89 -13.96 18.93 -7.04
CA ALA A 89 -13.89 18.39 -5.69
C ALA A 89 -12.45 18.37 -5.17
N GLU A 90 -11.47 18.24 -6.07
CA GLU A 90 -10.05 18.07 -5.74
C GLU A 90 -9.46 19.35 -5.14
N GLU A 91 -9.90 20.53 -5.60
CA GLU A 91 -9.50 21.83 -5.03
C GLU A 91 -9.89 22.00 -3.55
N TYR A 92 -10.84 21.20 -3.07
CA TYR A 92 -11.35 21.25 -1.69
C TYR A 92 -10.74 20.16 -0.81
N VAL A 93 -9.89 19.30 -1.39
CA VAL A 93 -9.18 18.24 -0.68
C VAL A 93 -7.97 18.84 0.05
N VAL A 94 -7.85 18.51 1.33
CA VAL A 94 -6.74 18.97 2.18
C VAL A 94 -5.56 18.00 2.11
N GLU A 95 -4.41 18.54 1.72
CA GLU A 95 -3.12 17.83 1.70
C GLU A 95 -2.06 18.54 2.55
N PHE A 96 -0.88 17.91 2.68
CA PHE A 96 0.30 18.55 3.26
C PHE A 96 0.90 19.54 2.26
N GLU A 97 1.44 20.66 2.73
CA GLU A 97 2.02 21.71 1.86
C GLU A 97 3.33 21.28 1.17
N GLY A 98 3.93 20.17 1.61
CA GLY A 98 5.15 19.60 1.06
C GLY A 98 5.88 18.70 2.07
N SER A 99 7.13 18.36 1.74
CA SER A 99 8.02 17.51 2.55
C SER A 99 8.29 18.07 3.95
N GLU A 100 8.29 19.40 4.09
CA GLU A 100 8.61 20.11 5.33
C GLU A 100 7.36 20.60 6.09
N ASP A 101 6.15 20.11 5.78
CA ASP A 101 4.92 20.56 6.46
C ASP A 101 5.02 20.28 7.99
N PRO A 102 4.85 21.30 8.85
CA PRO A 102 5.00 21.17 10.30
C PRO A 102 3.92 20.30 10.97
N MET A 103 2.78 20.08 10.31
CA MET A 103 1.76 19.14 10.77
C MET A 103 2.17 17.68 10.54
N HIS A 104 3.08 17.40 9.61
CA HIS A 104 3.53 16.05 9.33
C HIS A 104 4.36 15.51 10.52
N PRO A 105 4.04 14.33 11.09
CA PRO A 105 4.68 13.81 12.31
C PRO A 105 6.19 13.62 12.24
N GLN A 106 6.74 13.38 11.05
CA GLN A 106 8.18 13.25 10.83
C GLN A 106 8.95 14.57 10.97
N ASN A 107 8.27 15.70 10.76
CA ASN A 107 8.87 17.04 10.83
C ASN A 107 8.83 17.64 12.23
N TRP A 108 8.26 16.92 13.20
CA TRP A 108 8.23 17.36 14.58
C TRP A 108 9.64 17.48 15.17
N PRO A 109 9.84 18.38 16.15
CA PRO A 109 11.12 18.51 16.84
C PRO A 109 11.59 17.14 17.38
N MET A 110 12.86 16.82 17.19
CA MET A 110 13.41 15.50 17.54
C MET A 110 13.15 15.13 19.01
N GLY A 111 13.23 16.10 19.93
CA GLY A 111 12.91 15.87 21.34
C GLY A 111 11.46 15.41 21.58
N ARG A 112 10.51 15.93 20.80
CA ARG A 112 9.09 15.49 20.86
C ARG A 112 8.93 14.08 20.32
N ARG A 113 9.58 13.76 19.20
CA ARG A 113 9.55 12.41 18.60
C ARG A 113 10.17 11.37 19.53
N VAL A 114 11.31 11.69 20.14
CA VAL A 114 11.97 10.82 21.13
C VAL A 114 11.12 10.64 22.39
N LEU A 115 10.48 11.70 22.88
CA LEU A 115 9.58 11.62 24.04
C LEU A 115 8.39 10.68 23.76
N ILE A 116 7.69 10.88 22.64
CA ILE A 116 6.56 10.04 22.24
C ILE A 116 7.03 8.60 21.99
N GLY A 117 8.10 8.41 21.22
CA GLY A 117 8.64 7.08 20.94
C GLY A 117 9.07 6.32 22.19
N SER A 118 9.71 7.00 23.15
CA SER A 118 10.11 6.41 24.44
C SER A 118 8.90 6.06 25.30
N LEU A 119 7.88 6.91 25.34
CA LEU A 119 6.63 6.66 26.06
C LEU A 119 5.89 5.45 25.51
N LEU A 120 5.75 5.38 24.19
CA LEU A 120 5.13 4.26 23.48
C LEU A 120 5.89 2.95 23.73
N THR A 121 7.22 3.01 23.66
CA THR A 121 8.10 1.88 23.98
C THR A 121 7.99 1.44 25.44
N PHE A 122 7.86 2.38 26.37
CA PHE A 122 7.65 2.07 27.79
C PHE A 122 6.32 1.34 28.01
N CYS A 123 5.25 1.72 27.33
CA CYS A 123 3.97 1.02 27.39
C CYS A 123 4.08 -0.42 26.85
N ALA A 124 4.85 -0.62 25.77
CA ALA A 124 5.15 -1.96 25.24
C ALA A 124 5.94 -2.81 26.24
N LEU A 125 6.91 -2.23 26.95
CA LEU A 125 7.64 -2.92 28.01
C LEU A 125 6.72 -3.36 29.15
N VAL A 126 5.82 -2.50 29.61
CA VAL A 126 4.89 -2.82 30.71
C VAL A 126 3.94 -3.96 30.32
N THR A 127 3.37 -3.90 29.12
CA THR A 127 2.47 -4.94 28.61
C THR A 127 3.19 -6.26 28.35
N ALA A 128 4.43 -6.22 27.86
CA ALA A 128 5.26 -7.41 27.69
C ALA A 128 5.69 -8.01 29.04
N TYR A 129 6.00 -7.18 30.04
CA TYR A 129 6.31 -7.64 31.40
C TYR A 129 5.16 -8.45 32.03
N VAL A 130 3.91 -8.00 31.88
CA VAL A 130 2.73 -8.69 32.42
C VAL A 130 2.44 -10.04 31.75
N SER A 131 3.00 -10.29 30.56
CA SER A 131 2.86 -11.59 29.92
C SER A 131 3.52 -12.70 30.74
N ALA A 132 4.70 -12.41 31.32
CA ALA A 132 5.54 -13.37 32.02
C ALA A 132 5.39 -13.35 33.54
N ILE A 133 4.96 -12.23 34.13
CA ILE A 133 4.90 -12.07 35.59
C ILE A 133 4.01 -13.11 36.27
N PHE A 134 2.93 -13.53 35.60
CA PHE A 134 2.02 -14.55 36.12
C PHE A 134 2.70 -15.91 36.35
N ALA A 135 3.73 -16.25 35.57
CA ALA A 135 4.48 -17.48 35.77
C ALA A 135 5.12 -17.56 37.17
N THR A 136 5.57 -16.42 37.71
CA THR A 136 6.12 -16.34 39.08
C THR A 136 5.05 -16.41 40.17
N ALA A 137 3.82 -15.98 39.85
CA ALA A 137 2.67 -16.04 40.73
C ALA A 137 2.05 -17.45 40.80
N SER A 138 2.35 -18.31 39.84
CA SER A 138 1.70 -19.62 39.62
C SER A 138 1.61 -20.48 40.87
N GLU A 139 2.68 -20.60 41.66
CA GLU A 139 2.68 -21.42 42.87
C GLU A 139 1.69 -20.89 43.93
N GLY A 140 1.63 -19.56 44.10
CA GLY A 140 0.69 -18.93 45.03
C GLY A 140 -0.76 -19.11 44.58
N VAL A 141 -1.02 -18.97 43.28
CA VAL A 141 -2.36 -19.17 42.70
C VAL A 141 -2.79 -20.64 42.84
N MET A 142 -1.89 -21.58 42.55
CA MET A 142 -2.15 -23.02 42.70
C MET A 142 -2.51 -23.38 44.15
N LYS A 143 -1.78 -22.83 45.14
CA LYS A 143 -2.05 -23.07 46.56
C LYS A 143 -3.43 -22.55 46.98
N GLU A 144 -3.84 -21.39 46.46
CA GLU A 144 -5.10 -20.76 46.85
C GLU A 144 -6.33 -21.40 46.19
N PHE A 145 -6.24 -21.74 44.89
CA PHE A 145 -7.38 -22.27 44.12
C PHE A 145 -7.37 -23.79 43.95
N GLY A 146 -6.29 -24.47 44.36
CA GLY A 146 -6.23 -25.94 44.41
C GLY A 146 -6.14 -26.64 43.05
N PHE A 147 -5.50 -26.05 42.04
CA PHE A 147 -5.31 -26.65 40.70
C PHE A 147 -3.85 -27.02 40.40
N GLY A 148 -3.66 -27.90 39.40
CA GLY A 148 -2.34 -28.44 38.99
C GLY A 148 -1.47 -27.49 38.15
N LYS A 149 -0.22 -27.89 37.89
CA LYS A 149 0.76 -27.09 37.15
C LYS A 149 0.32 -26.78 35.71
N GLU A 150 -0.42 -27.69 35.10
CA GLU A 150 -0.96 -27.58 33.74
C GLU A 150 -1.94 -26.41 33.63
N VAL A 151 -2.83 -26.27 34.62
CA VAL A 151 -3.79 -25.16 34.68
C VAL A 151 -3.09 -23.84 35.01
N ALA A 152 -2.01 -23.87 35.79
CA ALA A 152 -1.19 -22.68 36.03
C ALA A 152 -0.49 -22.19 34.74
N ALA A 153 0.10 -23.12 33.98
CA ALA A 153 0.72 -22.82 32.69
C ALA A 153 -0.29 -22.23 31.70
N LEU A 154 -1.53 -22.74 31.69
CA LEU A 154 -2.63 -22.21 30.87
C LEU A 154 -2.87 -20.70 31.11
N GLY A 155 -2.71 -20.19 32.33
CA GLY A 155 -2.87 -18.76 32.61
C GLY A 155 -1.82 -17.86 31.92
N THR A 156 -0.60 -18.36 31.72
CA THR A 156 0.43 -17.68 30.91
C THR A 156 0.12 -17.85 29.42
N THR A 157 -0.24 -19.06 28.99
CA THR A 157 -0.58 -19.36 27.59
C THR A 157 -1.77 -18.54 27.09
N LEU A 158 -2.82 -18.37 27.90
CA LEU A 158 -4.02 -17.61 27.53
C LEU A 158 -3.72 -16.12 27.29
N TYR A 159 -2.79 -15.54 28.04
CA TYR A 159 -2.32 -14.18 27.76
C TYR A 159 -1.65 -14.11 26.40
N VAL A 160 -0.74 -15.04 26.10
CA VAL A 160 -0.05 -15.10 24.79
C VAL A 160 -1.03 -15.37 23.64
N LEU A 161 -2.08 -16.16 23.86
CA LEU A 161 -3.15 -16.38 22.90
C LEU A 161 -4.02 -15.13 22.68
N GLY A 162 -4.36 -14.42 23.75
CA GLY A 162 -5.03 -13.12 23.62
C GLY A 162 -4.16 -12.14 22.84
N PHE A 163 -2.88 -12.14 23.17
CA PHE A 163 -1.87 -11.30 22.55
C PHE A 163 -1.71 -11.57 21.04
N SER A 164 -1.77 -12.83 20.60
CA SER A 164 -1.76 -13.19 19.16
C SER A 164 -3.09 -12.93 18.45
N ALA A 165 -4.22 -13.00 19.17
CA ALA A 165 -5.54 -12.71 18.62
C ALA A 165 -5.80 -11.20 18.46
N GLY A 166 -5.28 -10.37 19.36
CA GLY A 166 -5.57 -8.93 19.41
C GLY A 166 -5.29 -8.12 18.13
N PRO A 167 -4.19 -8.35 17.38
CA PRO A 167 -3.90 -7.59 16.16
C PRO A 167 -5.01 -7.68 15.10
N THR A 168 -5.83 -8.73 15.12
CA THR A 168 -6.99 -8.89 14.22
C THR A 168 -7.99 -7.74 14.33
N ILE A 169 -8.11 -7.12 15.51
CA ILE A 169 -9.03 -6.00 15.75
C ILE A 169 -8.28 -4.68 15.85
N TRP A 170 -7.14 -4.67 16.55
CA TRP A 170 -6.42 -3.41 16.81
C TRP A 170 -5.72 -2.85 15.58
N ALA A 171 -5.18 -3.68 14.68
CA ALA A 171 -4.54 -3.19 13.47
C ALA A 171 -5.55 -2.50 12.52
N PRO A 172 -6.69 -3.11 12.13
CA PRO A 172 -7.69 -2.42 11.32
C PRO A 172 -8.29 -1.18 12.00
N ALA A 173 -8.55 -1.25 13.31
CA ALA A 173 -9.04 -0.10 14.07
C ALA A 173 -8.07 1.10 13.98
N SER A 174 -6.76 0.83 14.01
CA SER A 174 -5.75 1.89 13.91
C SER A 174 -5.66 2.59 12.56
N GLU A 175 -6.18 1.96 11.51
CA GLU A 175 -6.27 2.56 10.18
C GLU A 175 -7.55 3.39 10.01
N LEU A 176 -8.62 3.05 10.75
CA LEU A 176 -9.86 3.84 10.74
C LEU A 176 -9.77 5.11 11.58
N ILE A 177 -9.43 4.95 12.86
CA ILE A 177 -9.57 6.00 13.88
C ILE A 177 -8.22 6.57 14.33
N GLY A 178 -7.14 6.21 13.63
CA GLY A 178 -5.77 6.62 13.93
C GLY A 178 -5.09 5.72 14.95
N ARG A 179 -3.80 5.94 15.21
CA ARG A 179 -3.02 5.11 16.14
C ARG A 179 -3.38 5.40 17.59
N ARG A 180 -3.71 6.65 17.94
CA ARG A 180 -3.82 7.09 19.34
C ARG A 180 -4.95 6.39 20.10
N TRP A 181 -6.15 6.37 19.55
CA TRP A 181 -7.33 5.87 20.25
C TRP A 181 -7.31 4.36 20.52
N PRO A 182 -6.97 3.49 19.54
CA PRO A 182 -6.84 2.05 19.79
C PRO A 182 -5.79 1.72 20.85
N MET A 183 -4.66 2.44 20.88
CA MET A 183 -3.64 2.26 21.91
C MET A 183 -4.17 2.64 23.30
N LEU A 184 -4.87 3.77 23.45
CA LEU A 184 -5.46 4.20 24.72
C LEU A 184 -6.54 3.23 25.23
N ILE A 185 -7.45 2.81 24.35
CA ILE A 185 -8.54 1.89 24.71
C ILE A 185 -7.98 0.53 25.09
N GLY A 186 -7.02 0.00 24.31
CA GLY A 186 -6.40 -1.28 24.63
C GLY A 186 -5.55 -1.21 25.90
N MET A 187 -4.79 -0.14 26.14
CA MET A 187 -4.04 0.02 27.39
C MET A 187 -4.98 0.09 28.61
N PHE A 188 -6.07 0.85 28.53
CA PHE A 188 -7.08 0.90 29.58
C PHE A 188 -7.74 -0.46 29.85
N GLY A 189 -8.09 -1.19 28.79
CA GLY A 189 -8.63 -2.54 28.90
C GLY A 189 -7.62 -3.50 29.55
N PHE A 190 -6.36 -3.43 29.14
CA PHE A 190 -5.26 -4.22 29.71
C PHE A 190 -5.14 -3.98 31.21
N ASP A 191 -5.15 -2.72 31.66
CA ASP A 191 -5.02 -2.38 33.07
C ASP A 191 -6.20 -2.91 33.90
N ILE A 192 -7.44 -2.74 33.40
CA ILE A 192 -8.65 -3.25 34.04
C ILE A 192 -8.60 -4.77 34.17
N PHE A 193 -8.30 -5.50 33.08
CA PHE A 193 -8.28 -6.96 33.12
C PHE A 193 -7.12 -7.49 33.96
N THR A 194 -6.01 -6.75 34.06
CA THR A 194 -4.90 -7.10 34.96
C THR A 194 -5.32 -6.97 36.44
N ILE A 195 -6.03 -5.91 36.81
CA ILE A 195 -6.62 -5.77 38.16
C ILE A 195 -7.70 -6.83 38.40
N ALA A 196 -8.53 -7.13 37.40
CA ALA A 196 -9.56 -8.16 37.50
C ALA A 196 -8.94 -9.55 37.76
N CYS A 197 -7.79 -9.85 37.13
CA CYS A 197 -7.04 -11.07 37.40
C CYS A 197 -6.47 -11.08 38.82
N ALA A 198 -5.97 -9.94 39.34
CA ALA A 198 -5.44 -9.83 40.69
C ALA A 198 -6.53 -9.98 41.77
N THR A 199 -7.75 -9.52 41.48
CA THR A 199 -8.91 -9.56 42.38
C THR A 199 -9.76 -10.84 42.23
N ALA A 200 -9.36 -11.76 41.35
CA ALA A 200 -10.10 -12.97 41.06
C ALA A 200 -10.33 -13.84 42.31
N LYS A 201 -11.52 -14.45 42.36
CA LYS A 201 -11.99 -15.33 43.45
C LYS A 201 -12.23 -16.77 42.98
N ASP A 202 -11.96 -17.05 41.72
CA ASP A 202 -12.11 -18.36 41.12
C ASP A 202 -11.17 -18.50 39.91
N THR A 203 -10.91 -19.75 39.51
CA THR A 203 -10.01 -20.06 38.40
C THR A 203 -10.53 -19.57 37.06
N GLN A 204 -11.84 -19.57 36.81
CA GLN A 204 -12.40 -19.18 35.52
C GLN A 204 -12.18 -17.69 35.27
N THR A 205 -12.38 -16.86 36.29
CA THR A 205 -12.09 -15.43 36.25
C THR A 205 -10.62 -15.17 35.94
N ILE A 206 -9.67 -15.91 36.54
CA ILE A 206 -8.24 -15.81 36.20
C ILE A 206 -8.03 -16.11 34.71
N MET A 207 -8.55 -17.22 34.21
CA MET A 207 -8.33 -17.64 32.82
C MET A 207 -8.90 -16.62 31.81
N LEU A 208 -10.15 -16.17 32.02
CA LEU A 208 -10.80 -15.19 31.13
C LEU A 208 -10.09 -13.84 31.16
N THR A 209 -9.78 -13.32 32.35
CA THR A 209 -9.11 -12.02 32.50
C THR A 209 -7.69 -12.05 31.96
N ARG A 210 -6.97 -13.17 32.03
CA ARG A 210 -5.65 -13.34 31.39
C ARG A 210 -5.74 -13.25 29.87
N PHE A 211 -6.72 -13.92 29.25
CA PHE A 211 -6.94 -13.82 27.80
C PHE A 211 -7.25 -12.37 27.39
N PHE A 212 -8.22 -11.72 28.05
CA PHE A 212 -8.61 -10.36 27.68
C PHE A 212 -7.53 -9.31 28.01
N SER A 213 -6.76 -9.49 29.08
CA SER A 213 -5.59 -8.66 29.38
C SER A 213 -4.56 -8.75 28.24
N GLY A 214 -4.24 -9.96 27.76
CA GLY A 214 -3.35 -10.15 26.62
C GLY A 214 -3.92 -9.60 25.30
N PHE A 215 -5.21 -9.80 25.06
CA PHE A 215 -5.91 -9.27 23.89
C PHE A 215 -5.86 -7.74 23.84
N CYS A 216 -6.08 -7.07 24.97
CA CYS A 216 -6.00 -5.62 25.08
C CYS A 216 -4.55 -5.11 24.99
N ALA A 217 -3.59 -5.80 25.63
CA ALA A 217 -2.15 -5.49 25.55
C ALA A 217 -1.61 -5.52 24.12
N ALA A 218 -2.18 -6.38 23.27
CA ALA A 218 -1.81 -6.47 21.85
C ALA A 218 -1.96 -5.15 21.10
N SER A 219 -2.83 -4.24 21.54
CA SER A 219 -3.01 -2.94 20.88
C SER A 219 -1.71 -2.14 20.88
N VAL A 220 -0.99 -2.09 22.00
CA VAL A 220 0.26 -1.33 22.12
C VAL A 220 1.34 -2.01 21.31
N ILE A 221 1.53 -3.31 21.48
CA ILE A 221 2.61 -4.06 20.82
C ILE A 221 2.44 -4.05 19.29
N ALA A 222 1.22 -4.21 18.78
CA ALA A 222 1.00 -4.21 17.34
C ALA A 222 1.17 -2.81 16.73
N LEU A 223 0.79 -1.75 17.45
CA LEU A 223 0.68 -0.40 16.90
C LEU A 223 1.88 0.49 17.16
N VAL A 224 2.71 0.18 18.16
CA VAL A 224 3.94 0.95 18.45
C VAL A 224 4.92 0.92 17.29
N PRO A 225 5.24 -0.22 16.65
CA PRO A 225 6.12 -0.24 15.46
C PRO A 225 5.60 0.64 14.33
N ALA A 226 4.29 0.61 14.07
CA ALA A 226 3.65 1.45 13.05
C ALA A 226 3.74 2.94 13.43
N SER A 227 3.48 3.28 14.69
CA SER A 227 3.62 4.66 15.18
C SER A 227 5.07 5.16 15.12
N LEU A 228 6.05 4.30 15.36
CA LEU A 228 7.47 4.62 15.22
C LEU A 228 7.86 4.82 13.75
N SER A 229 7.31 4.05 12.81
CA SER A 229 7.51 4.30 11.39
C SER A 229 6.83 5.59 10.90
N ASP A 230 5.71 5.96 11.51
CA ASP A 230 5.02 7.22 11.23
C ASP A 230 5.84 8.44 11.76
N LEU A 231 6.58 8.27 12.87
CA LEU A 231 7.37 9.34 13.53
C LEU A 231 8.80 9.52 12.99
N PHE A 232 9.47 8.44 12.57
CA PHE A 232 10.92 8.45 12.27
C PHE A 232 11.22 8.12 10.81
N ASN A 233 12.06 8.96 10.18
CA ASN A 233 12.55 8.79 8.81
C ASN A 233 13.51 7.58 8.72
N ASN A 234 13.77 7.09 7.51
CA ASN A 234 14.53 5.85 7.25
C ASN A 234 15.88 5.75 7.99
N HIS A 235 16.59 6.86 8.16
CA HIS A 235 17.87 6.89 8.87
C HIS A 235 17.75 6.53 10.36
N HIS A 236 16.71 7.02 11.04
CA HIS A 236 16.53 6.88 12.50
C HIS A 236 15.53 5.77 12.86
N ARG A 237 14.66 5.39 11.92
CA ARG A 237 13.61 4.36 12.09
C ARG A 237 14.17 3.04 12.59
N GLY A 238 15.28 2.58 12.01
CA GLY A 238 15.91 1.31 12.40
C GLY A 238 16.36 1.30 13.87
N ILE A 239 16.86 2.44 14.37
CA ILE A 239 17.27 2.58 15.79
C ILE A 239 16.04 2.59 16.69
N ALA A 240 14.98 3.30 16.33
CA ALA A 240 13.75 3.34 17.11
C ALA A 240 13.11 1.94 17.24
N ILE A 241 13.04 1.19 16.13
CA ILE A 241 12.54 -0.19 16.12
C ILE A 241 13.46 -1.13 16.92
N ALA A 242 14.78 -0.90 16.91
CA ALA A 242 15.73 -1.65 17.74
C ALA A 242 15.40 -1.51 19.23
N VAL A 243 15.27 -0.26 19.70
CA VAL A 243 14.97 0.06 21.11
C VAL A 243 13.62 -0.51 21.51
N TYR A 244 12.63 -0.43 20.63
CA TYR A 244 11.34 -1.10 20.83
C TYR A 244 11.49 -2.61 21.01
N THR A 245 12.20 -3.27 20.09
CA THR A 245 12.40 -4.73 20.13
C THR A 245 13.08 -5.14 21.43
N MET A 246 14.11 -4.40 21.86
CA MET A 246 14.77 -4.61 23.15
C MET A 246 13.79 -4.52 24.33
N SER A 247 12.95 -3.48 24.34
CA SER A 247 12.00 -3.28 25.44
C SER A 247 11.00 -4.44 25.58
N VAL A 248 10.59 -5.03 24.46
CA VAL A 248 9.59 -6.11 24.40
C VAL A 248 10.14 -7.43 24.92
N PHE A 249 11.43 -7.71 24.73
CA PHE A 249 12.06 -8.94 25.23
C PHE A 249 12.62 -8.77 26.64
N THR A 250 13.16 -7.59 26.98
CA THR A 250 13.57 -7.27 28.35
C THR A 250 12.39 -7.33 29.33
N GLY A 251 11.17 -6.95 28.92
CA GLY A 251 9.98 -7.04 29.77
C GLY A 251 9.75 -8.44 30.38
N PRO A 252 9.55 -9.49 29.57
CA PRO A 252 9.39 -10.86 30.05
C PRO A 252 10.57 -11.38 30.87
N PHE A 253 11.81 -11.00 30.55
CA PHE A 253 12.99 -11.48 31.28
C PHE A 253 13.21 -10.76 32.63
N THR A 254 12.68 -9.55 32.79
CA THR A 254 12.70 -8.84 34.08
C THR A 254 11.61 -9.31 35.05
N ALA A 255 10.55 -9.91 34.53
CA ALA A 255 9.43 -10.39 35.32
C ALA A 255 9.79 -11.48 36.36
N PRO A 256 10.60 -12.52 36.05
CA PRO A 256 10.95 -13.58 37.00
C PRO A 256 11.49 -13.15 38.35
N PHE A 257 12.50 -12.26 38.38
CA PHE A 257 13.09 -11.85 39.66
C PHE A 257 12.23 -10.83 40.40
N ILE A 258 11.65 -9.84 39.72
CA ILE A 258 10.76 -8.86 40.38
C ILE A 258 9.51 -9.57 40.92
N GLY A 259 8.92 -10.45 40.12
CA GLY A 259 7.75 -11.26 40.49
C GLY A 259 8.04 -12.27 41.58
N GLY A 260 9.18 -12.97 41.50
CA GLY A 260 9.61 -13.92 42.53
C GLY A 260 9.77 -13.25 43.90
N PHE A 261 10.50 -12.13 43.98
CA PHE A 261 10.64 -11.39 45.24
C PHE A 261 9.30 -10.83 45.74
N THR A 262 8.42 -10.39 44.84
CA THR A 262 7.10 -9.88 45.23
C THR A 262 6.19 -10.99 45.76
N ALA A 263 6.14 -12.13 45.06
CA ALA A 263 5.30 -13.28 45.40
C ALA A 263 5.72 -13.96 46.72
N GLU A 264 7.02 -14.00 47.01
CA GLU A 264 7.57 -14.54 48.27
C GLU A 264 7.42 -13.57 49.46
N SER A 265 7.25 -12.27 49.19
CA SER A 265 7.06 -11.27 50.24
C SER A 265 5.69 -11.39 50.92
N TYR A 266 5.50 -10.62 52.01
CA TYR A 266 4.22 -10.50 52.72
C TYR A 266 3.06 -10.01 51.83
N LEU A 267 3.35 -9.45 50.65
CA LEU A 267 2.34 -9.01 49.68
C LEU A 267 1.66 -10.19 48.96
N GLY A 268 2.41 -11.27 48.69
CA GLY A 268 1.92 -12.45 48.00
C GLY A 268 1.67 -12.28 46.50
N TRP A 269 1.10 -13.32 45.88
CA TRP A 269 1.01 -13.43 44.42
C TRP A 269 0.14 -12.35 43.75
N ARG A 270 -0.89 -11.84 44.42
CA ARG A 270 -1.79 -10.82 43.81
C ARG A 270 -1.06 -9.52 43.48
N TRP A 271 -0.09 -9.13 44.29
CA TRP A 271 0.69 -7.91 44.06
C TRP A 271 1.63 -8.00 42.87
N THR A 272 1.94 -9.20 42.40
CA THR A 272 2.63 -9.39 41.11
C THR A 272 1.82 -8.85 39.93
N LEU A 273 0.50 -8.69 40.08
CA LEU A 273 -0.40 -8.13 39.07
C LEU A 273 -0.84 -6.70 39.42
N TYR A 274 -1.02 -6.34 40.70
CA TYR A 274 -1.36 -4.96 41.08
C TYR A 274 -0.25 -3.97 40.71
N ILE A 275 1.01 -4.29 41.01
CA ILE A 275 2.14 -3.40 40.73
C ILE A 275 2.20 -3.01 39.25
N PRO A 276 2.26 -3.97 38.30
CA PRO A 276 2.32 -3.59 36.89
C PRO A 276 1.01 -2.95 36.40
N ALA A 277 -0.15 -3.24 36.99
CA ALA A 277 -1.39 -2.53 36.64
C ALA A 277 -1.33 -1.05 37.04
N PHE A 278 -0.75 -0.70 38.20
CA PHE A 278 -0.56 0.71 38.58
C PHE A 278 0.45 1.42 37.67
N VAL A 279 1.54 0.74 37.30
CA VAL A 279 2.49 1.26 36.31
C VAL A 279 1.83 1.41 34.94
N GLY A 280 0.93 0.50 34.58
CA GLY A 280 0.13 0.55 33.38
C GLY A 280 -0.82 1.76 33.35
N PHE A 281 -1.60 1.98 34.41
CA PHE A 281 -2.44 3.17 34.54
C PHE A 281 -1.64 4.48 34.51
N PHE A 282 -0.47 4.50 35.15
CA PHE A 282 0.43 5.64 35.07
C PHE A 282 0.89 5.89 33.63
N SER A 283 1.25 4.83 32.91
CA SER A 283 1.64 4.90 31.50
C SER A 283 0.46 5.33 30.60
N LEU A 284 -0.76 4.87 30.89
CA LEU A 284 -1.99 5.30 30.22
C LEU A 284 -2.24 6.80 30.42
N ILE A 285 -2.05 7.32 31.63
CA ILE A 285 -2.20 8.76 31.92
C ILE A 285 -1.16 9.55 31.11
N LEU A 286 0.10 9.11 31.10
CA LEU A 286 1.14 9.76 30.30
C LEU A 286 0.81 9.70 28.81
N MET A 287 0.35 8.55 28.30
CA MET A 287 -0.08 8.39 26.91
C MET A 287 -1.26 9.32 26.59
N ALA A 288 -2.25 9.43 27.47
CA ALA A 288 -3.40 10.30 27.27
C ALA A 288 -3.00 11.78 27.19
N LEU A 289 -2.01 12.21 27.98
CA LEU A 289 -1.55 13.60 28.04
C LEU A 289 -0.57 13.96 26.91
N PHE A 290 0.38 13.08 26.60
CA PHE A 290 1.50 13.39 25.71
C PHE A 290 1.41 12.74 24.34
N ALA A 291 0.72 11.59 24.19
CA ALA A 291 0.61 10.95 22.89
C ALA A 291 -0.30 11.78 21.97
N GLN A 292 0.14 11.91 20.74
CA GLN A 292 -0.58 12.61 19.69
C GLN A 292 -0.78 11.69 18.52
N GLU A 293 -1.70 12.07 17.64
CA GLU A 293 -1.96 11.26 16.46
C GLU A 293 -0.76 11.32 15.52
N THR A 294 -0.24 10.15 15.17
CA THR A 294 0.89 9.99 14.27
C THR A 294 0.46 9.54 12.88
N TYR A 295 -0.77 9.07 12.72
CA TYR A 295 -1.27 8.61 11.43
C TYR A 295 -1.61 9.78 10.52
N ALA A 296 -0.85 9.94 9.43
CA ALA A 296 -0.95 11.08 8.51
C ALA A 296 -2.38 11.33 7.96
N PRO A 297 -3.16 10.32 7.53
CA PRO A 297 -4.54 10.54 7.07
C PRO A 297 -5.46 11.19 8.12
N VAL A 298 -5.36 10.75 9.38
CA VAL A 298 -6.18 11.31 10.47
C VAL A 298 -5.70 12.70 10.87
N VAL A 299 -4.40 12.99 10.75
CA VAL A 299 -3.87 14.36 10.89
C VAL A 299 -4.47 15.28 9.83
N LEU A 300 -4.61 14.82 8.57
CA LEU A 300 -5.27 15.60 7.51
C LEU A 300 -6.77 15.80 7.76
N MET A 301 -7.48 14.80 8.31
CA MET A 301 -8.88 15.00 8.75
C MET A 301 -9.00 16.10 9.81
N GLN A 302 -8.05 16.17 10.74
CA GLN A 302 -8.00 17.24 11.75
C GLN A 302 -7.71 18.60 11.10
N LYS A 303 -6.76 18.66 10.15
CA LYS A 303 -6.45 19.87 9.35
C LYS A 303 -7.69 20.35 8.59
N ALA A 304 -8.40 19.46 7.91
CA ALA A 304 -9.64 19.77 7.20
C ALA A 304 -10.73 20.30 8.12
N ALA A 305 -10.93 19.69 9.30
CA ALA A 305 -11.90 20.17 10.27
C ALA A 305 -11.60 21.60 10.78
N ILE A 306 -10.32 21.94 10.95
CA ILE A 306 -9.89 23.30 11.33
C ILE A 306 -10.14 24.27 10.18
N LEU A 307 -9.75 23.92 8.96
CA LEU A 307 -9.91 24.75 7.77
C LEU A 307 -11.38 25.04 7.46
N ARG A 308 -12.28 24.04 7.57
CA ARG A 308 -13.75 24.24 7.44
C ARG A 308 -14.26 25.31 8.40
N ARG A 309 -13.78 25.31 9.65
CA ARG A 309 -14.21 26.26 10.69
C ARG A 309 -13.66 27.66 10.45
N GLN A 310 -12.41 27.77 9.99
CA GLN A 310 -11.75 29.05 9.71
C GLN A 310 -12.31 29.72 8.46
N THR A 311 -12.41 28.99 7.36
CA THR A 311 -12.88 29.49 6.06
C THR A 311 -14.40 29.59 5.97
N ARG A 312 -15.13 28.92 6.89
CA ARG A 312 -16.58 28.70 6.81
C ARG A 312 -17.03 27.96 5.54
N ASN A 313 -16.09 27.31 4.86
CA ASN A 313 -16.35 26.51 3.68
C ASN A 313 -16.46 25.03 4.08
N TRP A 314 -17.70 24.53 4.11
CA TRP A 314 -17.99 23.14 4.47
C TRP A 314 -17.74 22.15 3.34
N GLY A 315 -17.40 22.64 2.14
CA GLY A 315 -16.94 21.80 1.03
C GLY A 315 -15.51 21.28 1.22
N ILE A 316 -14.70 21.93 2.06
CA ILE A 316 -13.32 21.48 2.37
C ILE A 316 -13.38 20.13 3.07
N HIS A 317 -12.60 19.15 2.64
CA HIS A 317 -12.55 17.84 3.27
C HIS A 317 -11.20 17.17 3.14
N ALA A 318 -10.92 16.16 3.98
CA ALA A 318 -9.79 15.29 3.75
C ALA A 318 -10.24 14.13 2.87
N ARG A 319 -9.36 13.53 2.06
CA ARG A 319 -9.73 12.37 1.22
C ARG A 319 -10.34 11.22 2.02
N GLN A 320 -9.96 11.07 3.29
CA GLN A 320 -10.54 10.05 4.18
C GLN A 320 -12.05 10.27 4.44
N ASP A 321 -12.55 11.50 4.34
CA ASP A 321 -13.97 11.81 4.50
C ASP A 321 -14.81 11.38 3.28
N GLU A 322 -14.20 11.11 2.12
CA GLU A 322 -14.89 10.69 0.89
C GLU A 322 -15.25 9.21 0.89
N HIS A 323 -14.53 8.41 1.68
CA HIS A 323 -14.73 6.96 1.75
C HIS A 323 -15.76 6.61 2.82
N GLU A 324 -16.81 5.88 2.44
CA GLU A 324 -17.75 5.31 3.42
C GLU A 324 -17.09 4.14 4.17
N ILE A 325 -17.17 4.16 5.50
CA ILE A 325 -16.65 3.07 6.34
C ILE A 325 -17.66 1.91 6.31
N ASP A 326 -17.47 0.95 5.41
CA ASP A 326 -18.19 -0.33 5.48
C ASP A 326 -17.45 -1.27 6.43
N PHE A 327 -17.97 -1.41 7.66
CA PHE A 327 -17.37 -2.26 8.69
C PHE A 327 -17.24 -3.72 8.25
N ARG A 328 -18.14 -4.22 7.39
CA ARG A 328 -18.08 -5.61 6.90
C ARG A 328 -16.97 -5.77 5.86
N GLU A 329 -16.82 -4.81 4.97
CA GLU A 329 -15.74 -4.77 3.98
C GLU A 329 -14.38 -4.58 4.66
N LEU A 330 -14.31 -3.72 5.66
CA LEU A 330 -13.12 -3.50 6.47
C LEU A 330 -12.69 -4.78 7.19
N VAL A 331 -13.61 -5.46 7.86
CA VAL A 331 -13.33 -6.72 8.56
C VAL A 331 -12.94 -7.81 7.57
N THR A 332 -13.63 -7.92 6.43
CA THR A 332 -13.32 -8.97 5.44
C THR A 332 -12.02 -8.72 4.70
N LYS A 333 -11.72 -7.48 4.26
CA LYS A 333 -10.46 -7.13 3.60
C LYS A 333 -9.27 -7.16 4.55
N ASN A 334 -9.42 -6.67 5.79
CA ASN A 334 -8.28 -6.48 6.70
C ASN A 334 -7.98 -7.72 7.55
N LEU A 335 -8.96 -8.59 7.78
CA LEU A 335 -8.68 -9.91 8.36
C LEU A 335 -8.16 -10.88 7.30
N ALA A 336 -8.75 -10.94 6.10
CA ALA A 336 -8.36 -11.96 5.13
C ALA A 336 -6.96 -11.71 4.56
N ARG A 337 -6.56 -10.46 4.33
CA ARG A 337 -5.32 -10.12 3.61
C ARG A 337 -4.04 -10.58 4.34
N PRO A 338 -3.84 -10.36 5.66
CA PRO A 338 -2.66 -10.86 6.36
C PRO A 338 -2.57 -12.39 6.36
N PHE A 339 -3.69 -13.10 6.54
CA PHE A 339 -3.71 -14.56 6.47
C PHE A 339 -3.47 -15.06 5.04
N LEU A 340 -4.02 -14.37 4.03
CA LEU A 340 -3.79 -14.71 2.64
C LEU A 340 -2.31 -14.57 2.31
N ILE A 341 -1.68 -13.42 2.59
CA ILE A 341 -0.22 -13.22 2.40
C ILE A 341 0.57 -14.29 3.17
N LEU A 342 0.22 -14.56 4.43
CA LEU A 342 0.92 -15.55 5.25
C LEU A 342 0.88 -16.97 4.64
N PHE A 343 -0.23 -17.36 3.99
CA PHE A 343 -0.37 -18.70 3.41
C PHE A 343 -0.10 -18.78 1.90
N THR A 344 -0.11 -17.66 1.18
CA THR A 344 0.21 -17.61 -0.26
C THR A 344 1.68 -17.33 -0.53
N GLU A 345 2.35 -16.56 0.33
CA GLU A 345 3.77 -16.20 0.17
C GLU A 345 4.67 -17.15 1.00
N PRO A 346 5.44 -18.06 0.36
CA PRO A 346 6.22 -19.07 1.08
C PRO A 346 7.27 -18.48 2.03
N ILE A 347 7.89 -17.36 1.65
CA ILE A 347 8.94 -16.72 2.45
C ILE A 347 8.35 -16.11 3.73
N ALA A 348 7.21 -15.41 3.65
CA ALA A 348 6.51 -14.89 4.83
C ALA A 348 6.12 -16.02 5.78
N PHE A 349 5.58 -17.12 5.24
CA PHE A 349 5.20 -18.29 6.04
C PHE A 349 6.40 -18.85 6.82
N LEU A 350 7.50 -19.14 6.13
CA LEU A 350 8.68 -19.76 6.72
C LEU A 350 9.34 -18.87 7.77
N LEU A 351 9.48 -17.57 7.49
CA LEU A 351 10.09 -16.63 8.44
C LEU A 351 9.20 -16.43 9.67
N THR A 352 7.89 -16.31 9.49
CA THR A 352 6.93 -16.18 10.59
C THR A 352 6.88 -17.45 11.44
N LEU A 353 6.92 -18.62 10.82
CA LEU A 353 7.00 -19.91 11.51
C LEU A 353 8.28 -20.02 12.34
N TYR A 354 9.42 -19.65 11.75
CA TYR A 354 10.71 -19.63 12.45
C TYR A 354 10.69 -18.68 13.66
N MET A 355 10.28 -17.43 13.48
CA MET A 355 10.19 -16.46 14.58
C MET A 355 9.22 -16.91 15.67
N SER A 356 8.06 -17.47 15.30
CA SER A 356 7.08 -17.99 16.25
C SER A 356 7.63 -19.18 17.06
N PHE A 357 8.39 -20.07 16.42
CA PHE A 357 9.06 -21.19 17.09
C PHE A 357 10.08 -20.70 18.13
N ILE A 358 10.93 -19.72 17.76
CA ILE A 358 11.90 -19.11 18.69
C ILE A 358 11.18 -18.37 19.82
N TYR A 359 10.06 -17.69 19.54
CA TYR A 359 9.23 -17.04 20.57
C TYR A 359 8.70 -18.05 21.58
N GLY A 360 8.17 -19.18 21.11
CA GLY A 360 7.69 -20.26 21.96
C GLY A 360 8.78 -20.82 22.87
N LEU A 361 9.99 -21.03 22.35
CA LEU A 361 11.15 -21.44 23.14
C LEU A 361 11.54 -20.39 24.19
N ALA A 362 11.51 -19.09 23.85
CA ALA A 362 11.78 -18.02 24.80
C ALA A 362 10.81 -18.03 25.99
N TYR A 363 9.51 -18.29 25.76
CA TYR A 363 8.53 -18.45 26.84
C TYR A 363 8.73 -19.76 27.61
N ALA A 364 9.14 -20.85 26.96
CA ALA A 364 9.47 -22.09 27.65
C ALA A 364 10.62 -21.90 28.64
N LEU A 365 11.58 -21.00 28.34
CA LEU A 365 12.67 -20.65 29.28
C LEU A 365 12.16 -20.02 30.57
N LEU A 366 11.02 -19.31 30.55
CA LEU A 366 10.38 -18.77 31.77
C LEU A 366 10.05 -19.88 32.78
N SER A 367 9.76 -21.10 32.30
CA SER A 367 9.52 -22.28 33.13
C SER A 367 10.78 -23.11 33.37
N ALA A 368 11.69 -23.18 32.38
CA ALA A 368 12.91 -23.99 32.48
C ALA A 368 13.92 -23.44 33.50
N TYR A 369 14.06 -22.13 33.61
CA TYR A 369 14.98 -21.51 34.57
C TYR A 369 14.62 -21.83 36.03
N PRO A 370 13.36 -21.65 36.48
CA PRO A 370 12.93 -22.12 37.80
C PRO A 370 13.23 -23.60 38.04
N ILE A 371 13.03 -24.48 37.05
CA ILE A 371 13.34 -25.91 37.19
C ILE A 371 14.82 -26.14 37.49
N VAL A 372 15.72 -25.45 36.79
CA VAL A 372 17.17 -25.57 37.02
C VAL A 372 17.58 -24.92 38.35
N PHE A 373 17.24 -23.65 38.55
CA PHE A 373 17.79 -22.88 39.67
C PHE A 373 17.09 -23.15 41.01
N GLN A 374 15.78 -23.42 41.02
CA GLN A 374 15.09 -23.85 42.24
C GLN A 374 15.23 -25.37 42.44
N GLY A 375 15.03 -26.16 41.38
CA GLY A 375 15.03 -27.62 41.48
C GLY A 375 16.42 -28.23 41.70
N THR A 376 17.40 -27.87 40.86
CA THR A 376 18.77 -28.43 40.94
C THR A 376 19.63 -27.71 41.98
N TYR A 377 19.57 -26.37 42.02
CA TYR A 377 20.43 -25.56 42.88
C TYR A 377 19.80 -25.12 44.20
N GLY A 378 18.50 -25.40 44.43
CA GLY A 378 17.82 -25.09 45.70
C GLY A 378 17.66 -23.60 45.98
N MET A 379 17.74 -22.73 44.97
CA MET A 379 17.56 -21.29 45.14
C MET A 379 16.10 -20.95 45.46
N THR A 380 15.88 -19.91 46.27
CA THR A 380 14.52 -19.39 46.52
C THR A 380 13.94 -18.75 45.26
N GLY A 381 12.62 -18.55 45.21
CA GLY A 381 11.88 -18.02 44.07
C GLY A 381 12.47 -16.72 43.51
N GLY A 382 12.64 -15.69 44.33
CA GLY A 382 13.25 -14.42 43.89
C GLY A 382 14.68 -14.58 43.37
N VAL A 383 15.52 -15.33 44.08
CA VAL A 383 16.93 -15.56 43.71
C VAL A 383 17.06 -16.37 42.42
N SER A 384 16.19 -17.37 42.23
CA SER A 384 16.13 -18.19 41.02
C SER A 384 15.70 -17.42 39.76
N GLY A 385 15.14 -16.23 39.93
CA GLY A 385 14.83 -15.30 38.85
C GLY A 385 16.04 -14.46 38.40
N LEU A 386 17.07 -14.29 39.25
CA LEU A 386 18.24 -13.46 38.92
C LEU A 386 19.04 -13.96 37.70
N PRO A 387 19.16 -15.28 37.44
CA PRO A 387 19.83 -15.79 36.24
C PRO A 387 19.27 -15.28 34.90
N PHE A 388 18.02 -14.79 34.86
CA PHE A 388 17.48 -14.14 33.66
C PHE A 388 18.24 -12.85 33.28
N ILE A 389 19.02 -12.26 34.19
CA ILE A 389 19.95 -11.16 33.87
C ILE A 389 20.96 -11.59 32.80
N GLY A 390 21.36 -12.88 32.75
CA GLY A 390 22.19 -13.41 31.68
C GLY A 390 21.55 -13.23 30.30
N LEU A 391 20.24 -13.49 30.17
CA LEU A 391 19.47 -13.26 28.94
C LEU A 391 19.43 -11.77 28.57
N ILE A 392 19.21 -10.88 29.55
CA ILE A 392 19.17 -9.43 29.33
C ILE A 392 20.53 -8.90 28.86
N ILE A 393 21.63 -9.34 29.47
CA ILE A 393 22.99 -9.00 29.02
C ILE A 393 23.21 -9.49 27.58
N GLY A 394 22.76 -10.71 27.27
CA GLY A 394 22.74 -11.26 25.93
C GLY A 394 22.00 -10.37 24.94
N GLU A 395 20.79 -9.93 25.29
CA GLU A 395 19.96 -9.06 24.47
C GLU A 395 20.60 -7.69 24.20
N ILE A 396 21.18 -7.06 25.22
CA ILE A 396 21.92 -5.81 25.07
C ILE A 396 23.12 -6.01 24.14
N SER A 397 23.84 -7.13 24.29
CA SER A 397 24.97 -7.46 23.43
C SER A 397 24.56 -7.72 21.97
N GLY A 398 23.45 -8.41 21.73
CA GLY A 398 22.90 -8.67 20.39
C GLY A 398 22.43 -7.40 19.70
N SER A 399 21.76 -6.51 20.44
CA SER A 399 21.35 -5.19 19.93
C SER A 399 22.54 -4.32 19.59
N SER A 400 23.54 -4.28 20.46
CA SER A 400 24.79 -3.55 20.21
C SER A 400 25.51 -4.08 18.96
N PHE A 401 25.54 -5.39 18.78
CA PHE A 401 26.09 -6.04 17.59
C PHE A 401 25.33 -5.61 16.33
N VAL A 402 24.00 -5.70 16.31
CA VAL A 402 23.19 -5.27 15.16
C VAL A 402 23.36 -3.78 14.87
N LEU A 403 23.34 -2.92 15.90
CA LEU A 403 23.52 -1.48 15.74
C LEU A 403 24.92 -1.14 15.20
N SER A 404 25.95 -1.90 15.56
CA SER A 404 27.30 -1.70 15.01
C SER A 404 27.35 -1.92 13.48
N LEU A 405 26.46 -2.76 12.96
CA LEU A 405 26.35 -3.06 11.52
C LEU A 405 25.51 -2.04 10.76
N GLN A 406 24.74 -1.19 11.45
CA GLN A 406 23.86 -0.19 10.84
C GLN A 406 24.64 0.75 9.91
N LYS A 407 25.85 1.17 10.29
CA LYS A 407 26.68 2.05 9.45
C LYS A 407 27.10 1.37 8.14
N SER A 408 27.36 0.06 8.17
CA SER A 408 27.67 -0.71 6.96
C SER A 408 26.43 -0.85 6.08
N TYR A 409 25.27 -1.13 6.69
CA TYR A 409 23.99 -1.18 5.98
C TYR A 409 23.66 0.16 5.31
N SER A 410 23.79 1.29 6.01
CA SER A 410 23.55 2.62 5.44
C SER A 410 24.43 2.93 4.23
N ARG A 411 25.72 2.55 4.27
CA ARG A 411 26.60 2.70 3.10
C ARG A 411 26.16 1.84 1.91
N LYS A 412 25.71 0.60 2.16
CA LYS A 412 25.19 -0.28 1.11
C LYS A 412 23.88 0.27 0.52
N LEU A 413 23.04 0.85 1.37
CA LEU A 413 21.80 1.49 1.00
C LEU A 413 22.05 2.73 0.13
N GLU A 414 22.97 3.61 0.54
CA GLU A 414 23.39 4.78 -0.24
C GLU A 414 24.02 4.37 -1.59
N ALA A 415 24.85 3.32 -1.60
CA ALA A 415 25.42 2.77 -2.83
C ALA A 415 24.37 2.13 -3.76
N ASN A 416 23.18 1.85 -3.26
CA ASN A 416 22.05 1.27 -3.99
C ASN A 416 20.90 2.27 -4.14
N SER A 417 21.22 3.56 -4.29
CA SER A 417 20.25 4.63 -4.55
C SER A 417 19.11 4.72 -3.50
N ASN A 418 19.40 4.39 -2.24
CA ASN A 418 18.44 4.32 -1.14
C ASN A 418 17.35 3.26 -1.26
N VAL A 419 17.50 2.29 -2.17
CA VAL A 419 16.56 1.18 -2.35
C VAL A 419 16.92 0.05 -1.37
N PRO A 420 16.03 -0.33 -0.44
CA PRO A 420 16.33 -1.36 0.54
C PRO A 420 16.34 -2.74 -0.11
N VAL A 421 17.42 -3.50 0.07
CA VAL A 421 17.46 -4.94 -0.26
C VAL A 421 17.26 -5.73 1.05
N PRO A 422 16.11 -6.43 1.22
CA PRO A 422 15.79 -7.12 2.46
C PRO A 422 16.85 -8.15 2.88
N GLU A 423 17.45 -8.87 1.93
CA GLU A 423 18.43 -9.94 2.16
C GLU A 423 19.67 -9.45 2.95
N TRP A 424 20.00 -8.17 2.89
CA TRP A 424 21.11 -7.60 3.67
C TRP A 424 20.87 -7.62 5.18
N ARG A 425 19.62 -7.84 5.62
CA ARG A 425 19.23 -8.00 7.02
C ARG A 425 19.49 -9.43 7.54
N LEU A 426 19.64 -10.43 6.66
CA LEU A 426 19.73 -11.84 7.07
C LEU A 426 21.05 -12.28 7.75
N PRO A 427 22.25 -11.74 7.43
CA PRO A 427 23.49 -12.25 8.02
C PRO A 427 23.54 -12.21 9.57
N PRO A 428 23.13 -11.12 10.27
CA PRO A 428 23.05 -11.12 11.72
C PRO A 428 22.03 -12.13 12.27
N CYS A 429 20.94 -12.40 11.53
CA CYS A 429 19.96 -13.43 11.91
C CYS A 429 20.59 -14.83 11.91
N ILE A 430 21.44 -15.15 10.93
CA ILE A 430 22.15 -16.45 10.84
C ILE A 430 23.08 -16.64 12.04
N ILE A 431 23.87 -15.60 12.37
CA ILE A 431 24.76 -15.62 13.54
C ILE A 431 23.93 -15.79 14.83
N GLY A 432 22.81 -15.07 14.92
CA GLY A 432 21.86 -15.19 16.02
C GLY A 432 21.30 -16.62 16.17
N GLY A 433 20.94 -17.28 15.06
CA GLY A 433 20.46 -18.66 15.04
C GLY A 433 21.47 -19.66 15.62
N ILE A 434 22.74 -19.56 15.22
CA ILE A 434 23.82 -20.42 15.73
C ILE A 434 24.04 -20.16 17.23
N ALA A 435 24.11 -18.89 17.63
CA ALA A 435 24.29 -18.51 19.04
C ALA A 435 23.13 -18.98 19.92
N PHE A 436 21.89 -18.85 19.45
CA PHE A 436 20.69 -19.29 20.16
C PHE A 436 20.70 -20.80 20.41
N ALA A 437 20.93 -21.60 19.36
CA ALA A 437 20.99 -23.05 19.46
C ALA A 437 22.14 -23.51 20.37
N GLY A 438 23.33 -22.91 20.21
CA GLY A 438 24.48 -23.18 21.07
C GLY A 438 24.23 -22.83 22.54
N GLY A 439 23.56 -21.70 22.80
CA GLY A 439 23.19 -21.26 24.14
C GLY A 439 22.18 -22.19 24.80
N LEU A 440 21.15 -22.66 24.08
CA LEU A 440 20.20 -23.64 24.60
C LEU A 440 20.86 -24.98 24.93
N PHE A 441 21.73 -25.47 24.04
CA PHE A 441 22.51 -26.68 24.29
C PHE A 441 23.39 -26.53 25.55
N TRP A 442 24.12 -25.42 25.65
CA TRP A 442 24.96 -25.14 26.82
C TRP A 442 24.13 -25.06 28.11
N PHE A 443 22.99 -24.37 28.10
CA PHE A 443 22.09 -24.28 29.24
C PHE A 443 21.61 -25.67 29.69
N GLY A 444 21.12 -26.50 28.76
CA GLY A 444 20.65 -27.85 29.06
C GLY A 444 21.76 -28.78 29.55
N TRP A 445 22.94 -28.72 28.92
CA TRP A 445 24.09 -29.56 29.26
C TRP A 445 24.62 -29.29 30.67
N THR A 446 24.54 -28.03 31.12
CA THR A 446 25.12 -27.60 32.41
C THR A 446 24.11 -27.46 33.54
N GLY A 447 22.83 -27.18 33.24
CA GLY A 447 21.79 -26.92 34.24
C GLY A 447 21.28 -28.15 35.02
N TRP A 448 21.50 -29.36 34.52
CA TRP A 448 21.05 -30.59 35.20
C TRP A 448 21.98 -31.02 36.35
N ASN A 449 23.27 -30.66 36.31
CA ASN A 449 24.27 -31.18 37.24
C ASN A 449 24.57 -30.16 38.37
N PRO A 450 24.21 -30.46 39.64
CA PRO A 450 24.46 -29.55 40.76
C PRO A 450 25.96 -29.33 41.07
N SER A 451 26.84 -30.22 40.58
CA SER A 451 28.30 -30.08 40.75
C SER A 451 28.90 -28.94 39.93
N ILE A 452 28.21 -28.51 38.86
CA ILE A 452 28.65 -27.40 38.02
C ILE A 452 28.19 -26.09 38.66
N HIS A 453 29.08 -25.10 38.78
CA HIS A 453 28.73 -23.82 39.41
C HIS A 453 27.57 -23.12 38.67
N TRP A 454 26.54 -22.65 39.39
CA TRP A 454 25.30 -22.06 38.86
C TRP A 454 25.50 -20.89 37.87
N MET A 455 26.65 -20.21 37.95
CA MET A 455 27.02 -19.14 37.03
C MET A 455 27.25 -19.65 35.59
N VAL A 456 27.60 -20.94 35.41
CA VAL A 456 27.83 -21.55 34.10
C VAL A 456 26.52 -21.63 33.28
N PRO A 457 25.43 -22.26 33.78
CA PRO A 457 24.14 -22.22 33.08
C PRO A 457 23.58 -20.79 32.99
N THR A 458 23.90 -19.90 33.94
CA THR A 458 23.52 -18.48 33.84
C THR A 458 24.20 -17.78 32.65
N ALA A 459 25.49 -18.04 32.44
CA ALA A 459 26.27 -17.47 31.34
C ALA A 459 25.78 -17.96 29.96
N ALA A 460 25.26 -19.19 29.87
CA ALA A 460 24.61 -19.68 28.65
C ALA A 460 23.44 -18.79 28.21
N GLY A 461 22.74 -18.16 29.17
CA GLY A 461 21.71 -17.17 28.91
C GLY A 461 22.18 -15.98 28.06
N VAL A 462 23.46 -15.59 28.13
CA VAL A 462 24.01 -14.50 27.31
C VAL A 462 23.97 -14.86 25.83
N MET A 463 24.35 -16.09 25.47
CA MET A 463 24.28 -16.56 24.08
C MET A 463 22.83 -16.69 23.60
N VAL A 464 21.94 -17.15 24.46
CA VAL A 464 20.51 -17.26 24.15
C VAL A 464 19.89 -15.89 23.89
N GLY A 465 20.11 -14.92 24.78
CA GLY A 465 19.57 -13.55 24.63
C GLY A 465 20.12 -12.82 23.41
N PHE A 466 21.43 -13.00 23.12
CA PHE A 466 22.06 -12.49 21.90
C PHE A 466 21.38 -13.05 20.65
N GLY A 467 21.14 -14.36 20.65
CA GLY A 467 20.49 -15.06 19.54
C GLY A 467 19.06 -14.60 19.31
N ILE A 468 18.22 -14.59 20.35
CA ILE A 468 16.82 -14.14 20.28
C ILE A 468 16.76 -12.74 19.66
N THR A 469 17.51 -11.80 20.21
CA THR A 469 17.43 -10.39 19.80
C THR A 469 17.88 -10.19 18.36
N SER A 470 18.97 -10.85 17.95
CA SER A 470 19.48 -10.78 16.59
C SER A 470 18.50 -11.35 15.57
N ILE A 471 17.82 -12.46 15.90
CA ILE A 471 16.81 -13.08 15.04
C ILE A 471 15.59 -12.18 14.90
N PHE A 472 15.00 -11.73 16.02
CA PHE A 472 13.76 -10.95 15.98
C PHE A 472 13.95 -9.59 15.33
N MET A 473 15.02 -8.88 15.69
CA MET A 473 15.27 -7.55 15.16
C MET A 473 15.48 -7.57 13.64
N GLN A 474 16.21 -8.57 13.12
CA GLN A 474 16.39 -8.69 11.67
C GLN A 474 15.14 -9.26 10.98
N GLY A 475 14.43 -10.20 11.59
CA GLY A 475 13.20 -10.76 11.05
C GLY A 475 12.11 -9.70 10.84
N PHE A 476 11.91 -8.81 11.83
CA PHE A 476 11.01 -7.66 11.68
C PHE A 476 11.45 -6.72 10.57
N ASN A 477 12.74 -6.34 10.54
CA ASN A 477 13.25 -5.46 9.48
C ASN A 477 13.15 -6.11 8.09
N TYR A 478 13.37 -7.42 7.97
CA TYR A 478 13.23 -8.14 6.70
C TYR A 478 11.78 -8.13 6.22
N LEU A 479 10.82 -8.48 7.08
CA LEU A 479 9.39 -8.45 6.73
C LEU A 479 8.95 -7.02 6.37
N LEU A 480 9.37 -6.03 7.16
CA LEU A 480 9.08 -4.63 6.86
C LEU A 480 9.68 -4.21 5.53
N ASP A 481 10.97 -4.43 5.28
CA ASP A 481 11.62 -4.00 4.04
C ASP A 481 11.09 -4.78 2.81
N SER A 482 10.63 -6.02 2.96
CA SER A 482 10.07 -6.84 1.87
C SER A 482 8.63 -6.48 1.51
N TYR A 483 7.82 -6.07 2.49
CA TYR A 483 6.38 -5.85 2.32
C TYR A 483 5.96 -4.37 2.41
N LEU A 484 6.85 -3.45 2.84
CA LEU A 484 6.65 -1.99 2.72
C LEU A 484 7.26 -1.40 1.45
N ASN A 485 8.23 -2.06 0.80
CA ASN A 485 8.81 -1.58 -0.46
C ASN A 485 8.32 -2.43 -1.64
N LEU A 486 7.14 -2.10 -2.15
CA LEU A 486 6.80 -2.43 -3.54
C LEU A 486 7.49 -1.42 -4.47
N ARG A 487 8.83 -1.45 -4.59
CA ARG A 487 9.58 -0.92 -5.75
C ARG A 487 11.09 -1.06 -5.63
N THR A 488 11.67 -1.79 -6.58
CA THR A 488 13.03 -1.54 -7.09
C THR A 488 12.90 -0.68 -8.35
N PRO A 489 13.69 0.39 -8.54
CA PRO A 489 13.76 1.07 -9.82
C PRO A 489 14.54 0.19 -10.82
N ALA A 490 13.90 -0.09 -11.96
CA ALA A 490 14.46 -0.81 -13.08
C ALA A 490 15.57 -0.01 -13.77
N HIS A 491 16.54 -0.71 -14.35
CA HIS A 491 17.48 -0.16 -15.32
C HIS A 491 16.73 0.37 -16.56
N SER A 492 16.81 1.67 -16.82
CA SER A 492 16.35 2.29 -18.06
C SER A 492 17.32 1.96 -19.21
N LEU A 493 16.82 1.27 -20.24
CA LEU A 493 17.46 1.24 -21.55
C LEU A 493 16.91 2.42 -22.37
N ASP A 494 17.79 3.34 -22.78
CA ASP A 494 17.42 4.49 -23.60
C ASP A 494 16.94 4.05 -25.00
N ILE A 495 15.86 4.66 -25.50
CA ILE A 495 15.29 4.39 -26.83
C ILE A 495 15.87 5.35 -27.86
N PRO A 496 16.27 4.91 -29.08
CA PRO A 496 16.72 5.81 -30.15
C PRO A 496 15.65 6.85 -30.53
N THR A 497 16.06 8.10 -30.75
CA THR A 497 15.16 9.23 -31.06
C THR A 497 14.28 9.00 -32.28
N THR A 498 14.77 8.27 -33.30
CA THR A 498 13.98 7.93 -34.51
C THR A 498 12.78 7.04 -34.20
N GLN A 499 12.92 6.16 -33.20
CA GLN A 499 11.86 5.23 -32.80
C GLN A 499 10.78 5.95 -31.97
N LEU A 500 11.16 6.96 -31.20
CA LEU A 500 10.22 7.81 -30.46
C LEU A 500 9.27 8.57 -31.40
N GLU A 501 9.76 9.06 -32.54
CA GLU A 501 8.93 9.76 -33.52
C GLU A 501 7.90 8.83 -34.17
N ASP A 502 8.26 7.57 -34.47
CA ASP A 502 7.30 6.55 -34.90
C ASP A 502 6.20 6.35 -33.84
N PHE A 503 6.54 6.33 -32.55
CA PHE A 503 5.57 6.13 -31.47
C PHE A 503 4.56 7.29 -31.36
N LYS A 504 5.02 8.53 -31.56
CA LYS A 504 4.18 9.74 -31.60
C LYS A 504 3.30 9.79 -32.85
N PHE A 505 3.78 9.24 -33.97
CA PHE A 505 3.03 9.19 -35.22
C PHE A 505 1.88 8.17 -35.16
N TRP A 506 2.15 6.92 -34.76
CA TRP A 506 1.15 5.86 -34.84
C TRP A 506 -0.02 6.05 -33.87
N VAL A 507 0.17 6.72 -32.73
CA VAL A 507 -0.94 7.02 -31.80
C VAL A 507 -1.99 7.93 -32.43
N GLN A 508 -1.63 8.76 -33.41
CA GLN A 508 -2.59 9.63 -34.11
C GLN A 508 -3.61 8.83 -34.93
N TYR A 509 -3.22 7.67 -35.48
CA TYR A 509 -4.17 6.75 -36.12
C TYR A 509 -5.14 6.14 -35.11
N ALA A 510 -4.67 5.77 -33.91
CA ALA A 510 -5.57 5.36 -32.83
C ALA A 510 -6.53 6.51 -32.47
N ALA A 511 -6.03 7.74 -32.39
CA ALA A 511 -6.84 8.90 -32.06
C ALA A 511 -7.89 9.25 -33.14
N ALA A 512 -7.53 9.09 -34.42
CA ALA A 512 -8.42 9.30 -35.55
C ALA A 512 -9.64 8.36 -35.54
N THR A 513 -9.53 7.16 -34.95
CA THR A 513 -10.67 6.23 -34.83
C THR A 513 -11.76 6.73 -33.88
N TYR A 514 -11.48 7.68 -32.98
CA TYR A 514 -12.51 8.28 -32.13
C TYR A 514 -13.38 9.30 -32.86
N CYS A 515 -12.91 9.83 -33.99
CA CYS A 515 -13.65 10.78 -34.81
C CYS A 515 -14.75 10.06 -35.62
N PRO A 516 -16.03 10.44 -35.45
CA PRO A 516 -17.15 9.77 -36.12
C PRO A 516 -17.02 9.66 -37.64
N ASN A 517 -16.52 10.73 -38.28
CA ASN A 517 -16.38 10.79 -39.73
C ASN A 517 -15.48 9.68 -40.30
N ASN A 518 -14.51 9.19 -39.54
CA ASN A 518 -13.49 8.26 -40.06
C ASN A 518 -13.96 6.80 -40.07
N TYR A 519 -14.82 6.38 -39.13
CA TYR A 519 -15.33 5.00 -39.09
C TYR A 519 -16.73 4.83 -39.74
N VAL A 520 -17.25 5.91 -40.34
CA VAL A 520 -18.39 5.90 -41.28
C VAL A 520 -18.00 6.39 -42.69
N ALA A 521 -16.70 6.65 -42.90
CA ALA A 521 -16.15 7.16 -44.15
C ALA A 521 -16.38 6.19 -45.32
N LYS A 522 -16.55 6.74 -46.52
CA LYS A 522 -16.59 5.94 -47.76
C LYS A 522 -15.18 5.62 -48.24
N ASP A 523 -15.07 4.58 -49.07
CA ASP A 523 -13.81 4.25 -49.75
C ASP A 523 -13.29 5.46 -50.54
N GLY A 524 -12.01 5.79 -50.33
CA GLY A 524 -11.30 6.91 -50.95
C GLY A 524 -11.33 8.21 -50.15
N GLU A 525 -12.07 8.29 -49.04
CA GLU A 525 -12.07 9.46 -48.17
C GLU A 525 -10.80 9.51 -47.29
N LYS A 526 -10.34 10.72 -46.98
CA LYS A 526 -9.13 10.95 -46.17
C LYS A 526 -9.49 11.04 -44.68
N PRO A 527 -8.71 10.42 -43.76
CA PRO A 527 -8.93 10.60 -42.33
C PRO A 527 -8.78 12.07 -41.91
N ASN A 528 -9.66 12.53 -41.01
CA ASN A 528 -9.66 13.89 -40.47
C ASN A 528 -10.00 13.89 -38.98
N CYS A 529 -9.34 14.75 -38.20
CA CYS A 529 -9.63 14.96 -36.79
C CYS A 529 -10.13 16.38 -36.49
N SER A 530 -11.43 16.51 -36.22
CA SER A 530 -12.09 17.80 -35.96
C SER A 530 -11.54 18.59 -34.76
N VAL A 531 -10.79 17.94 -33.87
CA VAL A 531 -10.18 18.54 -32.66
C VAL A 531 -8.66 18.71 -32.78
N GLY A 532 -8.07 18.42 -33.95
CA GLY A 532 -6.65 18.64 -34.22
C GLY A 532 -5.68 17.67 -33.53
N ASN A 533 -6.15 16.47 -33.15
CA ASN A 533 -5.33 15.45 -32.47
C ASN A 533 -4.74 14.38 -33.41
N CYS A 534 -4.80 14.58 -34.74
CA CYS A 534 -4.08 13.75 -35.71
C CYS A 534 -3.45 14.55 -36.89
N PRO A 535 -2.68 15.63 -36.62
CA PRO A 535 -2.15 16.52 -37.66
C PRO A 535 -1.23 15.83 -38.69
N ASP A 536 -0.44 14.84 -38.27
CA ASP A 536 0.49 14.14 -39.17
C ASP A 536 -0.24 13.11 -40.05
N VAL A 537 -1.34 12.53 -39.55
CA VAL A 537 -2.24 11.69 -40.36
C VAL A 537 -2.98 12.55 -41.39
N GLU A 538 -3.38 13.77 -41.03
CA GLU A 538 -3.97 14.73 -41.97
C GLU A 538 -2.95 15.28 -42.97
N ALA A 539 -1.67 15.34 -42.63
CA ALA A 539 -0.61 15.74 -43.55
C ALA A 539 -0.23 14.61 -44.52
N ALA A 540 -0.31 13.35 -44.10
CA ALA A 540 0.03 12.18 -44.91
C ALA A 540 -0.93 11.97 -46.08
N ASP A 541 -0.43 11.34 -47.15
CA ASP A 541 -1.24 10.87 -48.28
C ASP A 541 -1.94 9.57 -47.89
N THR A 542 -3.06 9.72 -47.18
CA THR A 542 -3.81 8.61 -46.60
C THR A 542 -5.22 8.52 -47.15
N THR A 543 -5.64 7.30 -47.52
CA THR A 543 -7.00 7.01 -47.99
C THR A 543 -7.62 5.85 -47.22
N ILE A 544 -8.86 6.03 -46.72
CA ILE A 544 -9.63 4.98 -46.07
C ILE A 544 -10.20 4.05 -47.14
N LYS A 545 -9.99 2.74 -46.99
CA LYS A 545 -10.46 1.69 -47.91
C LYS A 545 -11.62 0.90 -47.35
N LEU A 546 -11.63 0.71 -46.04
CA LEU A 546 -12.72 0.05 -45.33
C LEU A 546 -13.00 0.82 -44.05
N SER A 547 -14.25 1.18 -43.81
CA SER A 547 -14.72 1.62 -42.50
C SER A 547 -15.69 0.57 -41.92
N PHE A 548 -15.71 0.47 -40.59
CA PHE A 548 -16.62 -0.44 -39.90
C PHE A 548 -17.09 0.17 -38.59
N SER A 549 -18.39 0.05 -38.33
CA SER A 549 -19.06 0.37 -37.07
C SER A 549 -20.31 -0.51 -37.00
N ASP A 550 -20.36 -1.45 -36.06
CA ASP A 550 -21.48 -2.40 -35.95
C ASP A 550 -22.32 -2.13 -34.68
N ASP A 551 -23.60 -1.84 -34.86
CA ASP A 551 -24.51 -1.27 -33.87
C ASP A 551 -25.17 -2.26 -32.88
N THR A 552 -24.80 -3.55 -32.83
CA THR A 552 -25.70 -4.54 -32.19
C THR A 552 -25.13 -5.49 -31.14
N ILE A 553 -23.81 -5.76 -31.03
CA ILE A 553 -23.31 -6.67 -29.96
C ILE A 553 -21.95 -6.29 -29.34
N THR A 554 -20.96 -5.80 -30.10
CA THR A 554 -19.60 -5.55 -29.57
C THR A 554 -19.09 -4.10 -29.69
N ASP A 555 -19.86 -3.17 -30.28
CA ASP A 555 -19.47 -1.76 -30.56
C ASP A 555 -18.06 -1.64 -31.18
N THR A 556 -17.70 -2.61 -32.03
CA THR A 556 -16.42 -2.61 -32.72
C THR A 556 -16.49 -1.56 -33.83
N ALA A 557 -15.61 -0.55 -33.77
CA ALA A 557 -15.49 0.45 -34.81
C ALA A 557 -14.03 0.71 -35.17
N GLY A 558 -13.80 1.20 -36.38
CA GLY A 558 -12.46 1.45 -36.89
C GLY A 558 -12.42 1.55 -38.40
N PHE A 559 -11.22 1.50 -38.96
CA PHE A 559 -11.01 1.56 -40.41
C PHE A 559 -9.71 0.87 -40.83
N VAL A 560 -9.63 0.55 -42.13
CA VAL A 560 -8.40 0.19 -42.84
C VAL A 560 -8.07 1.32 -43.80
N ALA A 561 -6.85 1.85 -43.71
CA ALA A 561 -6.37 2.93 -44.57
C ALA A 561 -5.04 2.57 -45.24
N VAL A 562 -4.78 3.16 -46.40
CA VAL A 562 -3.49 3.11 -47.09
C VAL A 562 -2.81 4.47 -46.89
N ASP A 563 -1.61 4.45 -46.33
CA ASP A 563 -0.73 5.60 -46.14
C ASP A 563 0.45 5.49 -47.10
N ASN A 564 0.39 6.27 -48.19
CA ASN A 564 1.44 6.28 -49.20
C ASN A 564 2.69 7.05 -48.75
N THR A 565 2.55 7.98 -47.80
CA THR A 565 3.67 8.75 -47.25
C THR A 565 4.59 7.86 -46.43
N ASN A 566 4.01 7.01 -45.57
CA ASN A 566 4.75 6.12 -44.66
C ASN A 566 4.84 4.68 -45.16
N LYS A 567 4.35 4.41 -46.37
CA LYS A 567 4.26 3.08 -47.00
C LYS A 567 3.66 2.05 -46.06
N ALA A 568 2.44 2.32 -45.57
CA ALA A 568 1.77 1.46 -44.61
C ALA A 568 0.31 1.20 -44.96
N ILE A 569 -0.15 -0.02 -44.70
CA ILE A 569 -1.57 -0.36 -44.65
C ILE A 569 -1.95 -0.42 -43.16
N VAL A 570 -2.78 0.52 -42.72
CA VAL A 570 -3.10 0.73 -41.30
C VAL A 570 -4.46 0.14 -40.98
N VAL A 571 -4.51 -0.80 -40.04
CA VAL A 571 -5.72 -1.36 -39.45
C VAL A 571 -5.90 -0.74 -38.08
N ALA A 572 -6.82 0.22 -37.95
CA ALA A 572 -7.01 1.00 -36.74
C ALA A 572 -8.34 0.65 -36.05
N PHE A 573 -8.30 0.42 -34.74
CA PHE A 573 -9.47 0.10 -33.91
C PHE A 573 -9.77 1.18 -32.88
N ARG A 574 -11.05 1.53 -32.76
CA ARG A 574 -11.56 2.47 -31.77
C ARG A 574 -11.66 1.80 -30.40
N GLY A 575 -11.31 2.55 -29.35
CA GLY A 575 -11.63 2.16 -27.98
C GLY A 575 -13.06 2.51 -27.56
N SER A 576 -13.43 2.18 -26.31
CA SER A 576 -14.80 2.36 -25.83
C SER A 576 -15.18 3.84 -25.62
N TYR A 577 -16.46 4.17 -25.86
CA TYR A 577 -17.01 5.50 -25.53
C TYR A 577 -17.09 5.78 -24.03
N SER A 578 -17.27 4.75 -23.21
CA SER A 578 -17.40 4.92 -21.76
C SER A 578 -16.46 3.96 -21.06
N VAL A 579 -15.14 4.16 -21.24
CA VAL A 579 -14.12 3.26 -20.70
C VAL A 579 -14.27 3.05 -19.19
N ARG A 580 -14.61 4.11 -18.42
CA ARG A 580 -14.87 3.98 -16.98
C ARG A 580 -16.05 3.04 -16.67
N ASN A 581 -17.18 3.16 -17.37
CA ASN A 581 -18.34 2.28 -17.19
C ASN A 581 -18.02 0.85 -17.68
N TRP A 582 -17.33 0.74 -18.81
CA TRP A 582 -16.89 -0.55 -19.33
C TRP A 582 -16.01 -1.29 -18.32
N VAL A 583 -15.07 -0.60 -17.67
CA VAL A 583 -14.22 -1.17 -16.62
C VAL A 583 -15.04 -1.65 -15.41
N THR A 584 -16.07 -0.90 -14.99
CA THR A 584 -16.89 -1.28 -13.83
C THR A 584 -17.83 -2.45 -14.10
N ASP A 585 -18.29 -2.60 -15.35
CA ASP A 585 -19.31 -3.58 -15.73
C ASP A 585 -18.72 -4.84 -16.40
N ALA A 586 -17.41 -4.84 -16.70
CA ALA A 586 -16.76 -5.92 -17.44
C ALA A 586 -16.59 -7.22 -16.62
N THR A 587 -17.17 -8.30 -17.13
CA THR A 587 -16.73 -9.66 -16.83
C THR A 587 -15.67 -10.09 -17.83
N PHE A 588 -14.62 -10.78 -17.38
CA PHE A 588 -13.52 -11.23 -18.25
C PHE A 588 -13.49 -12.77 -18.40
N PRO A 589 -14.42 -13.36 -19.17
CA PRO A 589 -14.37 -14.78 -19.50
C PRO A 589 -13.30 -15.08 -20.55
N GLN A 590 -12.71 -16.27 -20.44
CA GLN A 590 -11.68 -16.74 -21.37
C GLN A 590 -12.28 -17.68 -22.43
N THR A 591 -11.82 -17.53 -23.68
CA THR A 591 -12.13 -18.43 -24.79
C THR A 591 -10.85 -18.95 -25.44
N ASP A 592 -10.93 -20.12 -26.07
CA ASP A 592 -9.85 -20.59 -26.94
C ASP A 592 -9.92 -19.86 -28.30
N PRO A 593 -8.88 -19.11 -28.71
CA PRO A 593 -8.86 -18.44 -30.01
C PRO A 593 -8.43 -19.37 -31.16
N GLY A 594 -7.95 -20.58 -30.88
CA GLY A 594 -7.47 -21.52 -31.90
C GLY A 594 -6.10 -21.17 -32.51
N LEU A 595 -5.36 -20.23 -31.91
CA LEU A 595 -4.05 -19.77 -32.41
C LEU A 595 -2.89 -20.68 -31.99
N CYS A 596 -2.96 -21.27 -30.80
CA CYS A 596 -1.90 -22.11 -30.23
C CYS A 596 -2.43 -23.03 -29.11
N LYS A 597 -1.68 -24.10 -28.80
CA LYS A 597 -2.10 -25.09 -27.81
C LYS A 597 -2.16 -24.48 -26.40
N GLY A 598 -3.33 -24.54 -25.76
CA GLY A 598 -3.53 -24.03 -24.40
C GLY A 598 -3.70 -22.51 -24.31
N CYS A 599 -3.80 -21.83 -25.45
CA CYS A 599 -3.98 -20.40 -25.54
C CYS A 599 -5.42 -20.00 -25.17
N ARG A 600 -5.55 -18.94 -24.36
CA ARG A 600 -6.84 -18.40 -23.94
C ARG A 600 -6.80 -16.89 -24.12
N ALA A 601 -7.75 -16.37 -24.89
CA ALA A 601 -7.99 -14.94 -25.07
C ALA A 601 -9.21 -14.51 -24.26
N GLU A 602 -9.31 -13.23 -23.93
CA GLU A 602 -10.56 -12.66 -23.45
C GLU A 602 -11.66 -12.80 -24.54
N LEU A 603 -12.83 -13.30 -24.16
CA LEU A 603 -13.92 -13.66 -25.07
C LEU A 603 -14.46 -12.44 -25.81
N GLY A 604 -14.66 -11.31 -25.13
CA GLY A 604 -15.14 -10.06 -25.72
C GLY A 604 -14.20 -9.54 -26.81
N PHE A 605 -12.91 -9.38 -26.50
CA PHE A 605 -11.89 -8.89 -27.43
C PHE A 605 -11.75 -9.81 -28.63
N TRP A 606 -11.73 -11.13 -28.40
CA TRP A 606 -11.65 -12.10 -29.49
C TRP A 606 -12.90 -12.10 -30.37
N THR A 607 -14.08 -11.92 -29.77
CA THR A 607 -15.34 -11.81 -30.52
C THR A 607 -15.38 -10.54 -31.34
N ALA A 608 -14.97 -9.41 -30.77
CA ALA A 608 -14.88 -8.13 -31.47
C ALA A 608 -13.98 -8.21 -32.70
N TRP A 609 -12.81 -8.88 -32.61
CA TRP A 609 -11.96 -9.14 -33.77
C TRP A 609 -12.66 -10.02 -34.81
N LYS A 610 -13.22 -11.17 -34.41
CA LYS A 610 -13.88 -12.11 -35.34
C LYS A 610 -14.99 -11.48 -36.18
N VAL A 611 -15.75 -10.53 -35.61
CA VAL A 611 -16.86 -9.86 -36.30
C VAL A 611 -16.37 -9.11 -37.54
N VAL A 612 -15.22 -8.44 -37.45
CA VAL A 612 -14.66 -7.61 -38.53
C VAL A 612 -13.54 -8.29 -39.32
N ARG A 613 -12.99 -9.40 -38.79
CA ARG A 613 -11.83 -10.12 -39.32
C ARG A 613 -11.94 -10.42 -40.81
N ASP A 614 -13.03 -11.04 -41.24
CA ASP A 614 -13.13 -11.55 -42.63
C ASP A 614 -13.21 -10.40 -43.64
N ARG A 615 -13.85 -9.28 -43.28
CA ARG A 615 -13.88 -8.04 -44.08
C ARG A 615 -12.50 -7.40 -44.17
N ILE A 616 -11.78 -7.34 -43.05
CA ILE A 616 -10.42 -6.78 -43.00
C ILE A 616 -9.46 -7.65 -43.80
N ILE A 617 -9.45 -8.97 -43.61
CA ILE A 617 -8.60 -9.90 -44.38
C ILE A 617 -8.87 -9.78 -45.87
N LYS A 618 -10.14 -9.74 -46.29
CA LYS A 618 -10.50 -9.54 -47.70
C LYS A 618 -9.91 -8.23 -48.25
N THR A 619 -10.03 -7.15 -47.50
CA THR A 619 -9.48 -5.83 -47.90
C THR A 619 -7.94 -5.88 -47.98
N LEU A 620 -7.28 -6.56 -47.02
CA LEU A 620 -5.83 -6.74 -47.05
C LEU A 620 -5.38 -7.59 -48.24
N ASP A 621 -6.14 -8.61 -48.62
CA ASP A 621 -5.87 -9.45 -49.80
C ASP A 621 -6.02 -8.67 -51.12
N GLU A 622 -6.92 -7.69 -51.17
CA GLU A 622 -7.08 -6.78 -52.31
C GLU A 622 -5.93 -5.76 -52.38
N LEU A 623 -5.48 -5.22 -51.25
CA LEU A 623 -4.45 -4.16 -51.21
C LEU A 623 -3.01 -4.69 -51.28
N LYS A 624 -2.74 -5.88 -50.73
CA LYS A 624 -1.37 -6.43 -50.64
C LYS A 624 -0.68 -6.61 -52.00
N PRO A 625 -1.34 -7.06 -53.08
CA PRO A 625 -0.73 -7.12 -54.41
C PRO A 625 -0.35 -5.73 -54.98
N GLU A 626 -1.16 -4.72 -54.70
CA GLU A 626 -0.95 -3.34 -55.19
C GLU A 626 0.13 -2.59 -54.37
N HIS A 627 0.33 -3.00 -53.11
CA HIS A 627 1.21 -2.35 -52.14
C HIS A 627 2.21 -3.32 -51.51
N SER A 628 2.89 -4.11 -52.34
CA SER A 628 3.77 -5.19 -51.87
C SER A 628 4.97 -4.75 -51.00
N ASP A 629 5.37 -3.47 -51.07
CA ASP A 629 6.44 -2.88 -50.25
C ASP A 629 5.93 -2.17 -48.99
N TYR A 630 4.63 -2.26 -48.67
CA TYR A 630 4.01 -1.54 -47.56
C TYR A 630 3.96 -2.43 -46.31
N LYS A 631 4.27 -1.85 -45.15
CA LYS A 631 4.13 -2.53 -43.85
C LYS A 631 2.66 -2.55 -43.41
N ILE A 632 2.24 -3.64 -42.77
CA ILE A 632 0.89 -3.70 -42.18
C ILE A 632 1.00 -3.24 -40.74
N VAL A 633 0.33 -2.15 -40.39
CA VAL A 633 0.34 -1.59 -39.02
C VAL A 633 -1.03 -1.81 -38.39
N VAL A 634 -1.05 -2.47 -37.23
CA VAL A 634 -2.27 -2.70 -36.46
C VAL A 634 -2.20 -1.85 -35.21
N VAL A 635 -3.15 -0.95 -35.04
CA VAL A 635 -3.07 0.10 -34.03
C VAL A 635 -4.38 0.31 -33.30
N GLY A 636 -4.31 0.65 -32.02
CA GLY A 636 -5.48 0.98 -31.22
C GLY A 636 -5.15 1.57 -29.87
N HIS A 637 -6.18 2.13 -29.23
CA HIS A 637 -6.13 2.69 -27.88
C HIS A 637 -7.19 1.99 -26.99
N SER A 638 -6.87 1.73 -25.72
CA SER A 638 -7.81 1.16 -24.74
C SER A 638 -8.38 -0.19 -25.22
N LEU A 639 -9.70 -0.36 -25.25
CA LEU A 639 -10.36 -1.54 -25.86
C LEU A 639 -9.89 -1.82 -27.29
N GLY A 640 -9.67 -0.78 -28.10
CA GLY A 640 -9.19 -0.92 -29.47
C GLY A 640 -7.78 -1.52 -29.53
N ALA A 641 -6.93 -1.20 -28.55
CA ALA A 641 -5.60 -1.78 -28.43
C ALA A 641 -5.65 -3.27 -28.03
N ALA A 642 -6.66 -3.66 -27.26
CA ALA A 642 -6.93 -5.05 -26.92
C ALA A 642 -7.26 -5.88 -28.17
N ILE A 643 -8.15 -5.36 -29.00
CA ILE A 643 -8.56 -5.97 -30.27
C ILE A 643 -7.36 -6.01 -31.23
N ALA A 644 -6.62 -4.90 -31.37
CA ALA A 644 -5.42 -4.80 -32.18
C ALA A 644 -4.39 -5.88 -31.82
N SER A 645 -4.18 -6.14 -30.53
CA SER A 645 -3.23 -7.15 -30.04
C SER A 645 -3.58 -8.56 -30.51
N LEU A 646 -4.87 -8.94 -30.46
CA LEU A 646 -5.33 -10.25 -30.94
C LEU A 646 -5.40 -10.32 -32.47
N ALA A 647 -5.76 -9.21 -33.13
CA ALA A 647 -5.80 -9.10 -34.58
C ALA A 647 -4.41 -9.26 -35.21
N ALA A 648 -3.40 -8.56 -34.69
CA ALA A 648 -2.01 -8.69 -35.13
C ALA A 648 -1.52 -10.13 -35.00
N ALA A 649 -1.85 -10.80 -33.89
CA ALA A 649 -1.49 -12.18 -33.66
C ALA A 649 -2.08 -13.14 -34.70
N ASP A 650 -3.39 -13.03 -34.97
CA ASP A 650 -4.10 -13.84 -35.96
C ASP A 650 -3.61 -13.56 -37.39
N LEU A 651 -3.41 -12.28 -37.75
CA LEU A 651 -2.85 -11.89 -39.05
C LEU A 651 -1.46 -12.48 -39.28
N ARG A 652 -0.59 -12.48 -38.27
CA ARG A 652 0.75 -13.11 -38.37
C ARG A 652 0.67 -14.62 -38.60
N THR A 653 -0.32 -15.31 -38.01
CA THR A 653 -0.52 -16.75 -38.31
C THR A 653 -0.95 -17.00 -39.76
N LYS A 654 -1.45 -15.97 -40.46
CA LYS A 654 -1.88 -16.01 -41.86
C LYS A 654 -0.84 -15.42 -42.82
N ASN A 655 0.42 -15.27 -42.39
CA ASN A 655 1.53 -14.74 -43.21
C ASN A 655 1.36 -13.26 -43.64
N TYR A 656 0.74 -12.43 -42.79
CA TYR A 656 0.87 -10.98 -42.88
C TYR A 656 1.95 -10.49 -41.91
N ASP A 657 2.85 -9.63 -42.36
CA ASP A 657 3.87 -9.00 -41.52
C ASP A 657 3.27 -7.80 -40.79
N ALA A 658 2.42 -8.08 -39.79
CA ALA A 658 1.71 -7.09 -39.01
C ALA A 658 2.59 -6.55 -37.87
N ILE A 659 2.68 -5.22 -37.73
CA ILE A 659 3.35 -4.53 -36.63
C ILE A 659 2.29 -3.97 -35.68
N LEU A 660 2.41 -4.28 -34.39
CA LEU A 660 1.41 -3.91 -33.38
C LEU A 660 1.83 -2.65 -32.63
N TYR A 661 0.96 -1.63 -32.61
CA TYR A 661 1.06 -0.47 -31.71
C TYR A 661 -0.18 -0.40 -30.82
N ALA A 662 -0.02 -0.82 -29.56
CA ALA A 662 -1.11 -0.98 -28.62
C ALA A 662 -0.96 0.01 -27.46
N TYR A 663 -1.75 1.08 -27.46
CA TYR A 663 -1.73 2.12 -26.42
C TYR A 663 -2.79 1.83 -25.37
N ALA A 664 -2.44 1.90 -24.09
CA ALA A 664 -3.39 1.68 -22.99
C ALA A 664 -4.08 0.30 -23.00
N ALA A 665 -3.41 -0.72 -23.50
CA ALA A 665 -4.03 -2.01 -23.77
C ALA A 665 -4.31 -2.82 -22.48
N PRO A 666 -5.56 -3.25 -22.23
CA PRO A 666 -5.87 -4.21 -21.17
C PRO A 666 -5.19 -5.57 -21.43
N ARG A 667 -5.12 -6.44 -20.42
CA ARG A 667 -4.58 -7.80 -20.54
C ARG A 667 -5.46 -8.69 -21.39
N VAL A 668 -5.00 -9.03 -22.58
CA VAL A 668 -5.83 -9.74 -23.57
C VAL A 668 -5.80 -11.26 -23.46
N ALA A 669 -4.83 -11.81 -22.74
CA ALA A 669 -4.39 -13.19 -22.91
C ALA A 669 -3.98 -13.85 -21.59
N ASN A 670 -4.11 -15.18 -21.53
CA ASN A 670 -3.38 -15.98 -20.56
C ASN A 670 -1.88 -16.07 -20.91
N LYS A 671 -1.08 -16.62 -20.00
CA LYS A 671 0.39 -16.74 -20.20
C LYS A 671 0.78 -17.41 -21.52
N ALA A 672 0.14 -18.52 -21.88
CA ALA A 672 0.45 -19.25 -23.11
C ALA A 672 0.22 -18.40 -24.38
N LEU A 673 -0.90 -17.67 -24.43
CA LEU A 673 -1.19 -16.80 -25.57
C LEU A 673 -0.29 -15.54 -25.56
N ALA A 674 -0.02 -14.95 -24.39
CA ALA A 674 0.88 -13.80 -24.30
C ALA A 674 2.31 -14.14 -24.73
N GLU A 675 2.82 -15.32 -24.35
CA GLU A 675 4.10 -15.87 -24.83
C GLU A 675 4.07 -16.06 -26.35
N PHE A 676 3.00 -16.65 -26.88
CA PHE A 676 2.85 -16.83 -28.33
C PHE A 676 2.91 -15.52 -29.09
N ILE A 677 2.15 -14.50 -28.68
CA ILE A 677 2.13 -13.19 -29.34
C ILE A 677 3.48 -12.48 -29.21
N THR A 678 4.11 -12.57 -28.03
CA THR A 678 5.44 -11.98 -27.78
C THR A 678 6.49 -12.58 -28.72
N ASN A 679 6.49 -13.91 -28.87
CA ASN A 679 7.46 -14.62 -29.71
C ASN A 679 7.28 -14.37 -31.21
N GLN A 680 6.13 -13.86 -31.65
CA GLN A 680 5.94 -13.42 -33.04
C GLN A 680 6.68 -12.11 -33.37
N GLY A 681 7.14 -11.35 -32.35
CA GLY A 681 7.86 -10.09 -32.55
C GLY A 681 6.98 -8.92 -32.99
N ASN A 682 7.61 -7.77 -33.27
CA ASN A 682 6.94 -6.54 -33.75
C ASN A 682 5.80 -6.05 -32.83
N ASN A 683 6.00 -6.11 -31.52
CA ASN A 683 5.03 -5.68 -30.51
C ASN A 683 5.49 -4.40 -29.81
N TYR A 684 4.69 -3.34 -29.90
CA TYR A 684 4.89 -2.09 -29.19
C TYR A 684 3.66 -1.83 -28.30
N ARG A 685 3.75 -2.24 -27.02
CA ARG A 685 2.70 -2.01 -26.03
C ARG A 685 3.06 -0.83 -25.15
N PHE A 686 2.24 0.20 -25.14
CA PHE A 686 2.47 1.41 -24.35
C PHE A 686 1.55 1.44 -23.13
N THR A 687 2.13 1.87 -22.02
CA THR A 687 1.43 2.16 -20.78
C THR A 687 1.93 3.49 -20.23
N HIS A 688 1.11 4.19 -19.47
CA HIS A 688 1.41 5.54 -19.03
C HIS A 688 1.02 5.73 -17.56
N ASN A 689 1.98 6.20 -16.76
CA ASN A 689 1.78 6.50 -15.33
C ASN A 689 0.91 5.42 -14.63
N ASP A 690 -0.17 5.85 -13.98
CA ASP A 690 -1.06 4.99 -13.22
C ASP A 690 -2.33 4.59 -13.97
N ASP A 691 -2.30 4.56 -15.31
CA ASP A 691 -3.45 4.18 -16.12
C ASP A 691 -4.09 2.87 -15.60
N PRO A 692 -5.39 2.89 -15.20
CA PRO A 692 -6.07 1.72 -14.65
C PRO A 692 -6.41 0.66 -15.69
N VAL A 693 -6.51 0.99 -16.97
CA VAL A 693 -7.03 0.09 -18.00
C VAL A 693 -6.07 -1.05 -18.34
N PRO A 694 -4.75 -0.83 -18.51
CA PRO A 694 -3.81 -1.93 -18.70
C PRO A 694 -3.80 -2.92 -17.54
N LYS A 695 -4.19 -2.51 -16.34
CA LYS A 695 -4.24 -3.38 -15.16
C LYS A 695 -5.45 -4.32 -15.12
N LEU A 696 -6.32 -4.26 -16.12
CA LEU A 696 -7.49 -5.11 -16.23
C LEU A 696 -7.39 -5.98 -17.47
N PRO A 697 -7.98 -7.19 -17.46
CA PRO A 697 -8.33 -8.03 -16.32
C PRO A 697 -7.16 -8.21 -15.31
N LEU A 698 -7.48 -8.52 -14.05
CA LEU A 698 -6.46 -8.68 -12.99
C LEU A 698 -5.55 -9.90 -13.23
N LEU A 699 -4.30 -9.84 -12.76
CA LEU A 699 -3.36 -10.95 -12.81
C LEU A 699 -3.89 -12.23 -12.14
N THR A 700 -4.64 -12.07 -11.04
CA THR A 700 -5.29 -13.17 -10.30
C THR A 700 -6.34 -13.92 -11.11
N MET A 701 -6.84 -13.32 -12.20
CA MET A 701 -7.78 -13.95 -13.13
C MET A 701 -7.05 -14.76 -14.23
N GLY A 702 -5.73 -14.90 -14.13
CA GLY A 702 -4.91 -15.68 -15.07
C GLY A 702 -4.57 -14.95 -16.36
N TYR A 703 -4.75 -13.63 -16.41
CA TYR A 703 -4.39 -12.78 -17.54
C TYR A 703 -3.04 -12.11 -17.32
N VAL A 704 -2.23 -12.01 -18.38
CA VAL A 704 -0.92 -11.35 -18.37
C VAL A 704 -0.76 -10.47 -19.62
N HIS A 705 0.27 -9.64 -19.67
CA HIS A 705 0.56 -8.79 -20.82
C HIS A 705 1.46 -9.45 -21.86
N ILE A 706 1.47 -8.85 -23.05
CA ILE A 706 2.43 -9.10 -24.12
C ILE A 706 3.68 -8.24 -23.85
N SER A 707 4.87 -8.80 -24.10
CA SER A 707 6.16 -8.12 -23.94
C SER A 707 6.67 -7.58 -25.29
N PRO A 708 7.48 -6.50 -25.31
CA PRO A 708 7.84 -5.62 -24.18
C PRO A 708 6.80 -4.54 -23.88
N GLU A 709 6.89 -3.96 -22.69
CA GLU A 709 6.19 -2.73 -22.28
C GLU A 709 7.05 -1.51 -22.57
N TYR A 710 6.45 -0.48 -23.14
CA TYR A 710 7.00 0.86 -23.29
C TYR A 710 6.28 1.76 -22.29
N TYR A 711 6.86 1.88 -21.10
CA TYR A 711 6.27 2.59 -19.98
C TYR A 711 6.65 4.07 -20.02
N ILE A 712 5.66 4.93 -20.22
CA ILE A 712 5.82 6.38 -20.30
C ILE A 712 5.73 6.96 -18.89
N THR A 713 6.77 7.68 -18.47
CA THR A 713 6.88 8.32 -17.14
C THR A 713 6.70 9.84 -17.19
N ALA A 714 6.53 10.40 -18.39
CA ALA A 714 6.22 11.81 -18.57
C ALA A 714 4.90 12.17 -17.87
N PRO A 715 4.76 13.37 -17.29
CA PRO A 715 3.47 13.85 -16.81
C PRO A 715 2.46 13.99 -17.95
N ASP A 716 1.19 13.83 -17.62
CA ASP A 716 0.07 14.07 -18.54
C ASP A 716 0.19 15.45 -19.22
N ASN A 717 -0.18 15.52 -20.49
CA ASN A 717 -0.21 16.76 -21.28
C ASN A 717 1.17 17.45 -21.46
N THR A 718 2.27 16.69 -21.40
CA THR A 718 3.65 17.20 -21.63
C THR A 718 4.35 16.50 -22.78
N THR A 719 5.22 17.18 -23.53
CA THR A 719 5.94 16.52 -24.63
C THR A 719 6.85 15.40 -24.09
N VAL A 720 6.62 14.15 -24.51
CA VAL A 720 7.44 13.00 -24.12
C VAL A 720 8.82 13.07 -24.79
N THR A 721 9.88 12.95 -23.99
CA THR A 721 11.27 12.79 -24.44
C THR A 721 11.73 11.33 -24.38
N ASP A 722 12.83 11.00 -25.05
CA ASP A 722 13.37 9.64 -25.16
C ASP A 722 13.73 9.01 -23.80
N ASN A 723 14.29 9.81 -22.90
CA ASN A 723 14.59 9.40 -21.52
C ASN A 723 13.36 9.20 -20.61
N GLN A 724 12.14 9.48 -21.11
CA GLN A 724 10.87 9.31 -20.38
C GLN A 724 10.06 8.09 -20.83
N VAL A 725 10.65 7.25 -21.68
CA VAL A 725 10.05 5.97 -22.09
C VAL A 725 10.98 4.84 -21.66
N THR A 726 10.52 4.03 -20.72
CA THR A 726 11.28 2.88 -20.21
C THR A 726 10.80 1.60 -20.88
N VAL A 727 11.72 0.84 -21.46
CA VAL A 727 11.40 -0.48 -22.04
C VAL A 727 11.53 -1.56 -20.98
N LEU A 728 10.46 -2.30 -20.75
CA LEU A 728 10.39 -3.35 -19.72
C LEU A 728 9.98 -4.68 -20.35
N ASP A 729 10.85 -5.67 -20.23
CA ASP A 729 10.58 -7.01 -20.70
C ASP A 729 9.77 -7.83 -19.69
N GLY A 730 9.03 -8.80 -20.21
CA GLY A 730 8.27 -9.78 -19.44
C GLY A 730 6.75 -9.60 -19.53
N TYR A 731 6.04 -10.71 -19.31
CA TYR A 731 4.56 -10.76 -19.37
C TYR A 731 3.89 -10.14 -18.15
N VAL A 732 4.61 -10.12 -17.03
CA VAL A 732 4.22 -9.48 -15.78
C VAL A 732 5.45 -8.74 -15.30
N ASN A 733 5.44 -7.42 -15.42
CA ASN A 733 6.51 -6.56 -14.95
C ASN A 733 5.92 -5.51 -14.00
N PHE A 734 6.36 -5.52 -12.74
CA PHE A 734 5.89 -4.61 -11.69
C PHE A 734 6.69 -3.29 -11.64
N GLU A 735 7.62 -3.07 -12.57
CA GLU A 735 8.35 -1.82 -12.69
C GLU A 735 7.60 -0.83 -13.60
N GLY A 736 6.69 -1.33 -14.43
CA GLY A 736 5.82 -0.55 -15.31
C GLY A 736 4.44 -0.29 -14.70
N ASN A 737 3.45 -0.09 -15.56
CA ASN A 737 2.09 0.22 -15.14
C ASN A 737 1.45 -0.91 -14.32
N THR A 738 1.84 -2.16 -14.49
CA THR A 738 1.31 -3.26 -13.64
C THR A 738 1.74 -3.14 -12.17
N GLY A 739 2.81 -2.41 -11.85
CA GLY A 739 3.23 -2.20 -10.45
C GLY A 739 2.70 -0.94 -9.80
N THR A 740 2.13 -0.02 -10.56
CA THR A 740 1.54 1.20 -10.01
C THR A 740 0.28 0.85 -9.21
N SER A 741 -0.02 1.63 -8.16
CA SER A 741 -1.18 1.42 -7.28
C SER A 741 -1.32 0.00 -6.70
N GLY A 742 -0.18 -0.63 -6.39
CA GLY A 742 -0.15 -1.99 -5.81
C GLY A 742 -0.63 -3.09 -6.75
N GLY A 743 -0.62 -2.82 -8.06
CA GLY A 743 -1.07 -3.72 -9.11
C GLY A 743 -2.59 -3.83 -9.26
N LEU A 744 -3.34 -3.00 -8.53
CA LEU A 744 -4.78 -2.82 -8.72
C LEU A 744 -5.06 -1.56 -9.56
N PRO A 745 -6.11 -1.57 -10.39
CA PRO A 745 -6.53 -0.42 -11.17
C PRO A 745 -7.04 0.71 -10.25
N ASP A 746 -6.37 1.87 -10.26
CA ASP A 746 -6.90 3.08 -9.64
C ASP A 746 -7.92 3.74 -10.59
N LEU A 747 -9.22 3.52 -10.32
CA LEU A 747 -10.31 4.07 -11.12
C LEU A 747 -10.44 5.61 -11.04
N LEU A 748 -9.57 6.29 -10.28
CA LEU A 748 -9.44 7.74 -10.27
C LEU A 748 -8.34 8.24 -11.22
N ALA A 749 -7.40 7.38 -11.63
CA ALA A 749 -6.28 7.71 -12.51
C ALA A 749 -6.60 7.67 -14.02
N PHE A 750 -7.87 7.86 -14.41
CA PHE A 750 -8.27 7.86 -15.83
C PHE A 750 -7.75 9.06 -16.64
N HIS A 751 -7.21 10.09 -16.00
CA HIS A 751 -6.52 11.19 -16.70
C HIS A 751 -5.28 10.65 -17.45
N SER A 752 -4.51 9.75 -16.83
CA SER A 752 -3.38 9.10 -17.50
C SER A 752 -3.82 8.15 -18.61
N HIS A 753 -5.05 7.61 -18.52
CA HIS A 753 -5.60 6.74 -19.56
C HIS A 753 -5.85 7.44 -20.89
N VAL A 754 -6.22 8.72 -20.87
CA VAL A 754 -6.54 9.43 -22.12
C VAL A 754 -5.31 10.01 -22.81
N TRP A 755 -4.14 9.93 -22.20
CA TRP A 755 -2.93 10.59 -22.66
C TRP A 755 -1.80 9.61 -22.99
N TYR A 756 -1.40 9.56 -24.26
CA TYR A 756 -0.33 8.71 -24.78
C TYR A 756 0.40 9.47 -25.90
N PHE A 757 1.39 10.30 -25.55
CA PHE A 757 2.02 11.32 -26.42
C PHE A 757 1.09 12.46 -26.88
N ILE A 758 -0.19 12.15 -27.07
CA ILE A 758 -1.30 13.04 -27.40
C ILE A 758 -2.53 12.65 -26.58
N HIS A 759 -3.57 13.50 -26.58
CA HIS A 759 -4.87 13.14 -26.03
C HIS A 759 -5.60 12.19 -27.01
N ALA A 760 -5.48 10.89 -26.76
CA ALA A 760 -5.84 9.84 -27.71
C ALA A 760 -7.35 9.79 -27.98
N ASP A 761 -8.21 10.06 -27.01
CA ASP A 761 -9.67 10.02 -27.18
C ASP A 761 -10.32 11.40 -27.35
N ALA A 762 -9.56 12.46 -27.67
CA ALA A 762 -10.08 13.83 -27.71
C ALA A 762 -11.23 14.05 -28.71
N CYS A 763 -11.30 13.26 -29.78
CA CYS A 763 -12.28 13.41 -30.86
C CYS A 763 -13.63 12.72 -30.58
N LYS A 764 -13.81 12.26 -29.35
CA LYS A 764 -14.94 11.45 -28.90
C LYS A 764 -16.20 12.31 -28.73
N GLY A 765 -17.21 12.04 -29.55
CA GLY A 765 -18.56 12.63 -29.41
C GLY A 765 -19.35 12.05 -28.22
N PRO A 766 -20.54 12.61 -27.91
CA PRO A 766 -21.46 12.05 -26.91
C PRO A 766 -22.00 10.70 -27.40
N GLY A 767 -21.29 9.62 -27.05
CA GLY A 767 -21.70 8.25 -27.37
C GLY A 767 -22.87 7.79 -26.51
N LEU A 768 -23.70 6.89 -27.05
CA LEU A 768 -24.70 6.17 -26.27
C LEU A 768 -23.99 5.41 -25.13
N PRO A 769 -24.40 5.59 -23.87
CA PRO A 769 -23.90 4.73 -22.80
C PRO A 769 -24.26 3.29 -23.14
N PHE A 770 -23.27 2.40 -23.11
CA PHE A 770 -23.52 0.95 -23.12
C PHE A 770 -24.52 0.64 -21.99
N ARG A 771 -25.56 -0.11 -22.34
CA ARG A 771 -26.55 -0.62 -21.38
C ARG A 771 -26.08 -1.88 -20.69
#